data_AF-A0A640VLY0-F1
#
_entry.id   AF-A0A640VLY0-F1
#
_cell.length_a   1.000
_cell.length_b   1.000
_cell.length_c   1.000
_cell.angle_alpha   90.00
_cell.angle_beta   90.00
_cell.angle_gamma   90.00
#
_symmetry.space_group_name_H-M   'P 1'
#
loop_
_entity.id
_entity.type
_entity.pdbx_description
1 polymer ?
#
loop_
_entity_poly.entity_id
_entity_poly.type
_entity_poly.pdbx_seq_one_letter_code
_entity_poly.pdbx_strand_id
1 'polypeptide(L)'
;MKDLTIEAHAAQGDTSEIFQVLHQAMDAVVMIDEFNNVTFFNPAAERLWGYSSAEVIGQNVKMLVPKVMQPQHDSWVDANRDGGPDKIVGTSREVEIHRKDGGLRWASLSLSKVVSEGRPAIYTAFMKDVTEEKAARELMKATLEQTIDAVVMLDQANHVTFFNEAAETLWGYHRDEVIGQNVKMLVPPEMRSNHDSWVDRHRNGGEDRIVGTSREVPVHKKDGSVAYGSLSLSCVKLPDGTSQYTAFVKDVTEEKAARELMKATLEQTIDAVVMLDQANHVTFFNEAAETLWGYHRDEVIGQNVKMLVPPEMRSNHDSWVDRHRNGGEDRIVGTSREVPIHRKDRSVAHGSLSLSCVKLPDGASHYTAFIKDVTEEVAQREQFRLLSLVANETDNSVIITDKDGLIVFVNPGFERLTGISARDAKGKKPGRMLQGPATDKQTVARIRQKLDSGEAFYEEILNYSKKGDPYWISLAINPVRDKNGRIEYFVSVQANVTETRQKSMNFDAKLSAISDATAIAEWSHAGAPLETNAFLNSHGNRLPRLGEVLSDADVKSVLDGKTLSRELSWPTGTGEELWLDAIFSCTRDMEAKVDRVIMCANDATLRREATARSSEAMGNMLSSITNLVESIGGVAKQTNLLSVNATIEAARAGDAGKGFGVVATEIRSLASRVGDAATQIDQLISEGQDALHKLKDNN
;
A
#
# COMPACT_ATOMS: atom_id res chain seq x y z
N MET A 1 117.24 -29.64 -58.45
CA MET A 1 117.36 -29.60 -59.92
C MET A 1 116.54 -30.74 -60.48
N LYS A 2 115.69 -30.58 -61.50
CA LYS A 2 115.19 -29.36 -62.18
C LYS A 2 113.90 -29.72 -62.95
N ASP A 3 112.99 -28.75 -63.08
CA ASP A 3 112.21 -28.29 -64.27
C ASP A 3 111.75 -29.35 -65.32
N LEU A 4 110.52 -29.40 -65.88
CA LEU A 4 109.25 -28.63 -65.79
C LEU A 4 108.04 -29.65 -65.75
N THR A 5 106.71 -29.39 -65.77
CA THR A 5 105.77 -28.27 -66.08
C THR A 5 105.58 -27.89 -67.58
N ILE A 6 104.45 -27.39 -68.13
CA ILE A 6 103.04 -27.11 -67.72
C ILE A 6 102.13 -27.59 -68.91
N GLU A 7 100.85 -27.99 -68.78
CA GLU A 7 99.61 -27.19 -69.03
C GLU A 7 98.34 -28.10 -69.09
N ALA A 8 97.15 -27.47 -69.18
CA ALA A 8 95.86 -28.05 -69.63
C ALA A 8 95.14 -29.11 -68.76
N HIS A 9 94.67 -28.74 -67.55
CA HIS A 9 93.67 -29.53 -66.78
C HIS A 9 92.58 -28.71 -66.02
N ALA A 10 92.55 -27.38 -66.13
CA ALA A 10 91.73 -26.54 -65.24
C ALA A 10 90.30 -26.20 -65.75
N ALA A 11 89.96 -26.49 -67.02
CA ALA A 11 88.79 -25.87 -67.69
C ALA A 11 87.52 -26.76 -67.78
N GLN A 12 87.46 -27.88 -67.04
CA GLN A 12 86.29 -28.79 -67.03
C GLN A 12 85.64 -28.97 -65.65
N GLY A 13 86.21 -28.40 -64.58
CA GLY A 13 85.65 -28.48 -63.22
C GLY A 13 84.44 -27.57 -63.03
N ASP A 14 84.65 -26.26 -63.13
CA ASP A 14 83.69 -25.20 -62.76
C ASP A 14 82.30 -25.35 -63.40
N THR A 15 82.23 -25.77 -64.67
CA THR A 15 80.95 -26.03 -65.35
C THR A 15 80.18 -27.20 -64.75
N SER A 16 80.87 -28.26 -64.31
CA SER A 16 80.24 -29.41 -63.65
C SER A 16 79.57 -29.00 -62.33
N GLU A 17 80.26 -28.19 -61.52
CA GLU A 17 79.74 -27.75 -60.22
C GLU A 17 78.53 -26.82 -60.36
N ILE A 18 78.55 -25.87 -61.30
CA ILE A 18 77.42 -24.96 -61.56
C ILE A 18 76.17 -25.75 -61.98
N PHE A 19 76.29 -26.73 -62.88
CA PHE A 19 75.17 -27.59 -63.25
C PHE A 19 74.67 -28.44 -62.07
N GLN A 20 75.57 -28.90 -61.20
CA GLN A 20 75.21 -29.67 -60.01
C GLN A 20 74.42 -28.82 -58.98
N VAL A 21 74.80 -27.56 -58.78
CA VAL A 21 74.06 -26.60 -57.94
C VAL A 21 72.67 -26.33 -58.51
N LEU A 22 72.55 -26.07 -59.81
CA LEU A 22 71.24 -25.85 -60.46
C LEU A 22 70.36 -27.11 -60.49
N HIS A 23 70.98 -28.30 -60.48
CA HIS A 23 70.27 -29.59 -60.38
C HIS A 23 69.75 -29.84 -58.95
N GLN A 24 70.38 -29.26 -57.93
CA GLN A 24 69.94 -29.33 -56.54
C GLN A 24 69.09 -28.12 -56.10
N ALA A 25 68.83 -27.16 -57.01
CA ALA A 25 67.98 -26.01 -56.72
C ALA A 25 66.56 -26.42 -56.32
N MET A 26 66.00 -25.73 -55.32
CA MET A 26 64.66 -25.97 -54.80
C MET A 26 63.56 -25.59 -55.80
N ASP A 27 63.76 -24.47 -56.49
CA ASP A 27 62.89 -23.98 -57.57
C ASP A 27 63.17 -24.71 -58.89
N ALA A 28 62.15 -24.75 -59.76
CA ALA A 28 62.28 -25.34 -61.07
C ALA A 28 63.21 -24.49 -61.96
N VAL A 29 64.24 -25.13 -62.51
CA VAL A 29 65.20 -24.52 -63.43
C VAL A 29 65.11 -25.20 -64.79
N VAL A 30 64.88 -24.39 -65.83
CA VAL A 30 64.83 -24.81 -67.23
C VAL A 30 65.81 -23.97 -68.02
N MET A 31 66.71 -24.60 -68.80
CA MET A 31 67.53 -23.88 -69.79
C MET A 31 67.14 -24.27 -71.21
N ILE A 32 67.34 -23.34 -72.15
CA ILE A 32 67.14 -23.59 -73.59
C ILE A 32 68.35 -23.20 -74.44
N ASP A 33 68.51 -23.90 -75.57
CA ASP A 33 69.48 -23.58 -76.62
C ASP A 33 69.04 -22.40 -77.50
N GLU A 34 69.73 -22.21 -78.63
CA GLU A 34 69.41 -21.20 -79.66
C GLU A 34 68.20 -21.54 -80.54
N PHE A 35 67.75 -22.80 -80.53
CA PHE A 35 66.60 -23.32 -81.29
C PHE A 35 65.34 -23.51 -80.41
N ASN A 36 65.38 -22.96 -79.19
CA ASN A 36 64.35 -23.06 -78.15
C ASN A 36 64.09 -24.48 -77.63
N ASN A 37 65.03 -25.42 -77.81
CA ASN A 37 64.97 -26.75 -77.20
C ASN A 37 65.50 -26.71 -75.77
N VAL A 38 64.90 -27.49 -74.87
CA VAL A 38 65.34 -27.58 -73.48
C VAL A 38 66.66 -28.35 -73.39
N THR A 39 67.68 -27.70 -72.83
CA THR A 39 69.03 -28.27 -72.60
C THR A 39 69.25 -28.71 -71.17
N PHE A 40 68.47 -28.17 -70.23
CA PHE A 40 68.54 -28.52 -68.81
C PHE A 40 67.15 -28.44 -68.18
N PHE A 41 66.82 -29.43 -67.35
CA PHE A 41 65.53 -29.54 -66.67
C PHE A 41 65.75 -30.27 -65.34
N ASN A 42 65.70 -29.55 -64.22
CA ASN A 42 66.05 -30.10 -62.90
C ASN A 42 64.89 -30.88 -62.24
N PRO A 43 65.13 -31.68 -61.18
CA PRO A 43 64.08 -32.44 -60.50
C PRO A 43 62.96 -31.59 -59.87
N ALA A 44 63.19 -30.29 -59.64
CA ALA A 44 62.14 -29.37 -59.25
C ALA A 44 61.20 -29.03 -60.43
N ALA A 45 61.73 -28.86 -61.63
CA ALA A 45 60.95 -28.74 -62.86
C ALA A 45 60.17 -30.03 -63.18
N GLU A 46 60.76 -31.20 -62.94
CA GLU A 46 60.05 -32.48 -63.03
C GLU A 46 58.83 -32.53 -62.09
N ARG A 47 59.01 -32.12 -60.82
CA ARG A 47 57.90 -32.01 -59.86
C ARG A 47 56.85 -30.98 -60.28
N LEU A 48 57.28 -29.83 -60.84
CA LEU A 48 56.41 -28.70 -61.17
C LEU A 48 55.49 -28.99 -62.37
N TRP A 49 56.03 -29.56 -63.46
CA TRP A 49 55.25 -29.86 -64.67
C TRP A 49 54.81 -31.33 -64.81
N GLY A 50 55.43 -32.27 -64.10
CA GLY A 50 55.09 -33.70 -64.17
C GLY A 50 55.66 -34.45 -65.39
N TYR A 51 56.51 -33.82 -66.18
CA TYR A 51 57.36 -34.51 -67.16
C TYR A 51 58.68 -34.94 -66.51
N SER A 52 59.27 -36.05 -66.96
CA SER A 52 60.66 -36.38 -66.61
C SER A 52 61.64 -35.61 -67.49
N SER A 53 62.86 -35.36 -67.01
CA SER A 53 63.91 -34.63 -67.72
C SER A 53 64.23 -35.27 -69.07
N ALA A 54 64.20 -36.61 -69.15
CA ALA A 54 64.38 -37.38 -70.38
C ALA A 54 63.23 -37.24 -71.42
N GLU A 55 62.07 -36.73 -71.04
CA GLU A 55 60.95 -36.43 -71.95
C GLU A 55 60.96 -34.98 -72.45
N VAL A 56 61.75 -34.09 -71.81
CA VAL A 56 61.77 -32.65 -72.10
C VAL A 56 63.09 -32.23 -72.76
N ILE A 57 64.23 -32.82 -72.38
CA ILE A 57 65.52 -32.49 -72.97
C ILE A 57 65.51 -32.79 -74.48
N GLY A 58 65.95 -31.81 -75.28
CA GLY A 58 65.92 -31.86 -76.75
C GLY A 58 64.54 -31.60 -77.37
N GLN A 59 63.49 -31.38 -76.57
CA GLN A 59 62.18 -30.93 -77.06
C GLN A 59 62.07 -29.40 -76.97
N ASN A 60 61.29 -28.80 -77.87
CA ASN A 60 61.03 -27.36 -77.85
C ASN A 60 60.22 -26.94 -76.60
N VAL A 61 60.70 -25.91 -75.91
CA VAL A 61 60.23 -25.44 -74.60
C VAL A 61 58.75 -25.06 -74.55
N LYS A 62 58.10 -24.74 -75.69
CA LYS A 62 56.67 -24.41 -75.70
C LYS A 62 55.79 -25.55 -75.19
N MET A 63 56.27 -26.79 -75.15
CA MET A 63 55.55 -27.90 -74.50
C MET A 63 55.22 -27.62 -73.01
N LEU A 64 55.98 -26.73 -72.35
CA LEU A 64 55.83 -26.36 -70.94
C LEU A 64 54.86 -25.18 -70.70
N VAL A 65 54.34 -24.53 -71.75
CA VAL A 65 53.38 -23.41 -71.61
C VAL A 65 51.95 -23.85 -71.99
N PRO A 66 50.89 -23.15 -71.52
CA PRO A 66 49.49 -23.48 -71.85
C PRO A 66 49.25 -23.63 -73.35
N LYS A 67 48.43 -24.62 -73.76
CA LYS A 67 48.20 -24.97 -75.18
C LYS A 67 47.79 -23.78 -76.07
N VAL A 68 47.09 -22.80 -75.52
CA VAL A 68 46.67 -21.57 -76.21
C VAL A 68 47.83 -20.61 -76.53
N MET A 69 48.95 -20.69 -75.80
CA MET A 69 50.14 -19.87 -76.01
C MET A 69 51.17 -20.53 -76.95
N GLN A 70 51.19 -21.86 -77.03
CA GLN A 70 52.18 -22.63 -77.81
C GLN A 70 52.36 -22.18 -79.28
N PRO A 71 51.30 -21.81 -80.04
CA PRO A 71 51.45 -21.39 -81.44
C PRO A 71 52.20 -20.07 -81.65
N GLN A 72 52.32 -19.22 -80.63
CA GLN A 72 53.02 -17.92 -80.68
C GLN A 72 54.27 -17.88 -79.81
N HIS A 73 54.49 -18.92 -78.98
CA HIS A 73 55.53 -18.92 -77.96
C HIS A 73 56.94 -18.77 -78.53
N ASP A 74 57.29 -19.52 -79.59
CA ASP A 74 58.61 -19.41 -80.23
C ASP A 74 58.91 -17.98 -80.65
N SER A 75 57.97 -17.34 -81.35
CA SER A 75 58.10 -15.96 -81.82
C SER A 75 58.27 -14.94 -80.69
N TRP A 76 57.82 -15.23 -79.47
CA TRP A 76 58.09 -14.37 -78.30
C TRP A 76 59.50 -14.59 -77.73
N VAL A 77 60.00 -15.82 -77.69
CA VAL A 77 61.37 -16.12 -77.25
C VAL A 77 62.38 -15.59 -78.27
N ASP A 78 62.13 -15.80 -79.57
CA ASP A 78 62.98 -15.36 -80.67
C ASP A 78 63.04 -13.82 -80.74
N ALA A 79 61.90 -13.13 -80.63
CA ALA A 79 61.87 -11.67 -80.55
C ALA A 79 62.64 -11.11 -79.34
N ASN A 80 62.70 -11.85 -78.22
CA ASN A 80 63.50 -11.47 -77.05
C ASN A 80 64.98 -11.82 -77.24
N ARG A 81 65.30 -12.88 -78.00
CA ARG A 81 66.67 -13.28 -78.40
C ARG A 81 67.32 -12.21 -79.28
N ASP A 82 66.62 -11.77 -80.32
CA ASP A 82 67.12 -10.89 -81.39
C ASP A 82 67.12 -9.38 -81.04
N GLY A 83 67.05 -9.03 -79.76
CA GLY A 83 67.17 -7.64 -79.29
C GLY A 83 65.86 -6.85 -79.21
N GLY A 84 64.72 -7.52 -79.18
CA GLY A 84 63.48 -6.92 -78.69
C GLY A 84 63.58 -6.47 -77.23
N PRO A 85 62.62 -5.67 -76.72
CA PRO A 85 62.69 -5.13 -75.38
C PRO A 85 62.56 -6.24 -74.33
N ASP A 86 63.65 -6.50 -73.60
CA ASP A 86 63.79 -7.46 -72.49
C ASP A 86 62.86 -7.13 -71.30
N LYS A 87 61.54 -7.28 -71.48
CA LYS A 87 60.48 -6.91 -70.51
C LYS A 87 60.32 -7.86 -69.33
N ILE A 88 61.05 -8.99 -69.33
CA ILE A 88 60.93 -10.05 -68.32
C ILE A 88 62.30 -10.41 -67.72
N VAL A 89 63.41 -10.07 -68.38
CA VAL A 89 64.75 -10.39 -67.87
C VAL A 89 65.08 -9.52 -66.65
N GLY A 90 65.35 -10.18 -65.51
CA GLY A 90 65.55 -9.48 -64.23
C GLY A 90 64.27 -9.11 -63.47
N THR A 91 63.09 -9.53 -63.93
CA THR A 91 61.80 -9.33 -63.23
C THR A 91 61.04 -10.64 -63.09
N SER A 92 60.26 -10.79 -62.01
CA SER A 92 59.40 -11.95 -61.79
C SER A 92 57.93 -11.67 -62.15
N ARG A 93 57.20 -12.71 -62.58
CA ARG A 93 55.76 -12.64 -62.87
C ARG A 93 55.05 -13.94 -62.54
N GLU A 94 53.93 -13.88 -61.81
CA GLU A 94 53.01 -15.02 -61.69
C GLU A 94 52.40 -15.39 -63.06
N VAL A 95 52.58 -16.66 -63.46
CA VAL A 95 52.00 -17.26 -64.68
C VAL A 95 51.29 -18.56 -64.35
N GLU A 96 50.24 -18.88 -65.11
CA GLU A 96 49.58 -20.18 -65.07
C GLU A 96 50.37 -21.20 -65.90
N ILE A 97 50.60 -22.38 -65.36
CA ILE A 97 51.19 -23.52 -66.06
C ILE A 97 50.25 -24.71 -66.05
N HIS A 98 50.34 -25.51 -67.10
CA HIS A 98 49.63 -26.78 -67.24
C HIS A 98 50.61 -27.93 -67.05
N ARG A 99 50.26 -28.88 -66.18
CA ARG A 99 51.01 -30.11 -65.95
C ARG A 99 50.71 -31.16 -67.03
N LYS A 100 51.59 -32.15 -67.16
CA LYS A 100 51.42 -33.34 -68.01
C LYS A 100 50.13 -34.12 -67.71
N ASP A 101 49.72 -34.13 -66.43
CA ASP A 101 48.49 -34.73 -65.92
C ASP A 101 47.21 -33.90 -66.19
N GLY A 102 47.35 -32.70 -66.77
CA GLY A 102 46.25 -31.75 -67.01
C GLY A 102 45.94 -30.83 -65.84
N GLY A 103 46.58 -31.01 -64.68
CA GLY A 103 46.43 -30.15 -63.50
C GLY A 103 47.01 -28.75 -63.71
N LEU A 104 46.35 -27.75 -63.11
CA LEU A 104 46.81 -26.37 -63.08
C LEU A 104 47.73 -26.08 -61.88
N ARG A 105 48.72 -25.22 -62.12
CA ARG A 105 49.59 -24.61 -61.10
C ARG A 105 49.85 -23.15 -61.45
N TRP A 106 50.16 -22.35 -60.45
CA TRP A 106 50.69 -21.00 -60.60
C TRP A 106 52.16 -20.99 -60.23
N ALA A 107 53.00 -20.44 -61.10
CA ALA A 107 54.43 -20.32 -60.87
C ALA A 107 54.90 -18.87 -61.06
N SER A 108 55.85 -18.43 -60.23
CA SER A 108 56.53 -17.14 -60.41
C SER A 108 57.71 -17.33 -61.37
N LEU A 109 57.52 -16.89 -62.62
CA LEU A 109 58.52 -16.95 -63.68
C LEU A 109 59.48 -15.79 -63.57
N SER A 110 60.78 -16.08 -63.50
CA SER A 110 61.87 -15.12 -63.67
C SER A 110 62.80 -15.60 -64.79
N LEU A 111 63.09 -14.73 -65.77
CA LEU A 111 63.99 -15.07 -66.88
C LEU A 111 65.38 -14.45 -66.68
N SER A 112 66.41 -15.22 -67.01
CA SER A 112 67.81 -14.79 -67.09
C SER A 112 68.40 -15.15 -68.46
N LYS A 113 69.27 -14.29 -68.98
CA LYS A 113 69.89 -14.39 -70.31
C LYS A 113 71.40 -14.34 -70.13
N VAL A 114 72.09 -15.43 -70.45
CA VAL A 114 73.55 -15.54 -70.35
C VAL A 114 74.14 -15.44 -71.76
N VAL A 115 74.99 -14.43 -71.97
CA VAL A 115 75.72 -14.19 -73.21
C VAL A 115 77.21 -14.41 -72.95
N SER A 116 77.93 -15.05 -73.88
CA SER A 116 79.35 -15.32 -73.76
C SER A 116 80.03 -15.12 -75.11
N GLU A 117 81.26 -14.59 -75.13
CA GLU A 117 81.93 -14.24 -76.38
C GLU A 117 82.11 -15.48 -77.29
N GLY A 118 81.63 -15.37 -78.53
CA GLY A 118 81.67 -16.45 -79.51
C GLY A 118 80.68 -17.59 -79.28
N ARG A 119 79.68 -17.46 -78.39
CA ARG A 119 78.61 -18.46 -78.19
C ARG A 119 77.21 -17.84 -78.23
N PRO A 120 76.18 -18.56 -78.71
CA PRO A 120 74.80 -18.09 -78.69
C PRO A 120 74.29 -17.91 -77.26
N ALA A 121 73.30 -17.02 -77.09
CA ALA A 121 72.73 -16.72 -75.78
C ALA A 121 71.89 -17.88 -75.22
N ILE A 122 72.20 -18.31 -74.00
CA ILE A 122 71.44 -19.32 -73.26
C ILE A 122 70.42 -18.59 -72.38
N TYR A 123 69.15 -18.99 -72.47
CA TYR A 123 68.14 -18.53 -71.52
C TYR A 123 67.96 -19.55 -70.39
N THR A 124 67.86 -19.05 -69.17
CA THR A 124 67.53 -19.83 -67.97
C THR A 124 66.25 -19.26 -67.36
N ALA A 125 65.21 -20.08 -67.26
CA ALA A 125 63.99 -19.77 -66.53
C ALA A 125 64.06 -20.36 -65.12
N PHE A 126 63.81 -19.50 -64.13
CA PHE A 126 63.61 -19.88 -62.73
C PHE A 126 62.13 -19.78 -62.40
N MET A 127 61.57 -20.84 -61.83
CA MET A 127 60.13 -21.03 -61.64
C MET A 127 59.85 -21.56 -60.23
N LYS A 128 59.40 -20.68 -59.34
CA LYS A 128 58.90 -21.05 -58.00
C LYS A 128 57.42 -21.40 -58.09
N ASP A 129 56.97 -22.54 -57.54
CA ASP A 129 55.53 -22.80 -57.36
C ASP A 129 54.97 -21.84 -56.30
N VAL A 130 53.92 -21.10 -56.67
CA VAL A 130 53.22 -20.14 -55.79
C VAL A 130 51.74 -20.50 -55.65
N THR A 131 51.33 -21.70 -56.04
CA THR A 131 49.92 -22.12 -56.07
C THR A 131 49.29 -22.08 -54.68
N GLU A 132 49.98 -22.60 -53.65
CA GLU A 132 49.50 -22.59 -52.27
C GLU A 132 49.49 -21.17 -51.69
N GLU A 133 50.53 -20.39 -51.96
CA GLU A 133 50.67 -18.99 -51.52
C GLU A 133 49.58 -18.09 -52.13
N LYS A 134 49.19 -18.35 -53.38
CA LYS A 134 48.11 -17.65 -54.08
C LYS A 134 46.73 -18.12 -53.62
N ALA A 135 46.51 -19.44 -53.52
CA ALA A 135 45.23 -19.99 -53.08
C ALA A 135 44.90 -19.55 -51.64
N ALA A 136 45.87 -19.51 -50.73
CA ALA A 136 45.70 -18.99 -49.38
C ALA A 136 45.36 -17.48 -49.37
N ARG A 137 46.00 -16.69 -50.24
CA ARG A 137 45.77 -15.24 -50.41
C ARG A 137 44.37 -14.94 -50.95
N GLU A 138 43.93 -15.68 -51.95
CA GLU A 138 42.60 -15.56 -52.57
C GLU A 138 41.50 -16.05 -51.61
N LEU A 139 41.71 -17.17 -50.92
CA LEU A 139 40.80 -17.68 -49.89
C LEU A 139 40.64 -16.67 -48.74
N MET A 140 41.74 -16.14 -48.20
CA MET A 140 41.69 -15.12 -47.14
C MET A 140 40.88 -13.89 -47.58
N LYS A 141 41.10 -13.40 -48.80
CA LYS A 141 40.32 -12.27 -49.34
C LYS A 141 38.83 -12.62 -49.45
N ALA A 142 38.49 -13.81 -49.94
CA ALA A 142 37.10 -14.26 -50.06
C ALA A 142 36.40 -14.41 -48.69
N THR A 143 37.10 -14.90 -47.65
CA THR A 143 36.57 -14.98 -46.28
C THR A 143 36.28 -13.61 -45.69
N LEU A 144 37.17 -12.63 -45.90
CA LEU A 144 36.97 -11.25 -45.45
C LEU A 144 35.85 -10.54 -46.22
N GLU A 145 35.68 -10.84 -47.51
CA GLU A 145 34.58 -10.32 -48.33
C GLU A 145 33.22 -10.81 -47.81
N GLN A 146 33.12 -12.10 -47.45
CA GLN A 146 31.91 -12.73 -46.91
C GLN A 146 31.70 -12.51 -45.40
N THR A 147 32.51 -11.67 -44.76
CA THR A 147 32.37 -11.35 -43.33
C THR A 147 31.22 -10.36 -43.11
N ILE A 148 30.33 -10.66 -42.14
CA ILE A 148 29.13 -9.85 -41.83
C ILE A 148 29.50 -8.47 -41.28
N ASP A 149 30.58 -8.39 -40.49
CA ASP A 149 31.12 -7.12 -40.01
C ASP A 149 31.86 -6.38 -41.14
N ALA A 150 31.84 -5.04 -41.08
CA ALA A 150 32.57 -4.21 -42.02
C ALA A 150 34.09 -4.35 -41.81
N VAL A 151 34.81 -4.72 -42.86
CA VAL A 151 36.27 -4.93 -42.84
C VAL A 151 36.96 -3.86 -43.68
N VAL A 152 37.93 -3.16 -43.08
CA VAL A 152 38.76 -2.16 -43.75
C VAL A 152 40.24 -2.48 -43.50
N MET A 153 41.03 -2.71 -44.55
CA MET A 153 42.49 -2.88 -44.44
C MET A 153 43.25 -1.66 -44.95
N LEU A 154 44.38 -1.35 -44.34
CA LEU A 154 45.22 -0.19 -44.66
C LEU A 154 46.64 -0.56 -45.11
N ASP A 155 47.19 0.20 -46.05
CA ASP A 155 48.62 0.19 -46.39
C ASP A 155 49.47 0.90 -45.30
N GLN A 156 50.76 1.13 -45.57
CA GLN A 156 51.69 1.85 -44.69
C GLN A 156 51.49 3.38 -44.65
N ALA A 157 50.73 3.96 -45.57
CA ALA A 157 50.44 5.40 -45.69
C ALA A 157 48.96 5.73 -45.37
N ASN A 158 48.28 4.82 -44.68
CA ASN A 158 46.89 4.90 -44.24
C ASN A 158 45.84 4.96 -45.38
N HIS A 159 46.17 4.51 -46.60
CA HIS A 159 45.21 4.30 -47.67
C HIS A 159 44.50 2.95 -47.54
N VAL A 160 43.21 2.90 -47.90
CA VAL A 160 42.42 1.67 -47.87
C VAL A 160 42.83 0.73 -49.01
N THR A 161 43.18 -0.51 -48.68
CA THR A 161 43.59 -1.57 -49.62
C THR A 161 42.54 -2.68 -49.77
N PHE A 162 41.63 -2.81 -48.80
CA PHE A 162 40.50 -3.72 -48.84
C PHE A 162 39.29 -3.10 -48.13
N PHE A 163 38.11 -3.31 -48.71
CA PHE A 163 36.81 -2.78 -48.27
C PHE A 163 35.74 -3.78 -48.74
N ASN A 164 35.00 -4.41 -47.83
CA ASN A 164 34.00 -5.43 -48.16
C ASN A 164 32.58 -4.85 -48.31
N GLU A 165 31.64 -5.66 -48.81
CA GLU A 165 30.23 -5.28 -49.00
C GLU A 165 29.54 -4.77 -47.71
N ALA A 166 29.91 -5.34 -46.55
CA ALA A 166 29.45 -4.84 -45.25
C ALA A 166 29.96 -3.42 -44.94
N ALA A 167 31.20 -3.07 -45.33
CA ALA A 167 31.74 -1.72 -45.18
C ALA A 167 31.10 -0.72 -46.16
N GLU A 168 30.81 -1.15 -47.39
CA GLU A 168 30.02 -0.35 -48.36
C GLU A 168 28.63 -0.02 -47.80
N THR A 169 27.97 -1.01 -47.19
CA THR A 169 26.65 -0.85 -46.53
C THR A 169 26.70 0.02 -45.27
N LEU A 170 27.75 -0.13 -44.44
CA LEU A 170 27.90 0.63 -43.21
C LEU A 170 28.14 2.13 -43.49
N TRP A 171 29.08 2.48 -44.38
CA TRP A 171 29.47 3.87 -44.65
C TRP A 171 28.75 4.53 -45.84
N GLY A 172 28.19 3.76 -46.77
CA GLY A 172 27.50 4.29 -47.95
C GLY A 172 28.41 4.77 -49.10
N TYR A 173 29.69 4.41 -49.10
CA TYR A 173 30.59 4.60 -50.24
C TYR A 173 30.75 3.27 -51.00
N HIS A 174 30.90 3.33 -52.33
CA HIS A 174 31.33 2.16 -53.10
C HIS A 174 32.84 1.96 -52.93
N ARG A 175 33.32 0.71 -52.94
CA ARG A 175 34.73 0.37 -52.73
C ARG A 175 35.68 1.09 -53.70
N ASP A 176 35.25 1.33 -54.93
CA ASP A 176 36.02 2.08 -55.95
C ASP A 176 36.23 3.56 -55.60
N GLU A 177 35.41 4.12 -54.70
CA GLU A 177 35.56 5.48 -54.17
C GLU A 177 36.50 5.55 -52.96
N VAL A 178 36.80 4.41 -52.33
CA VAL A 178 37.51 4.31 -51.04
C VAL A 178 38.88 3.68 -51.20
N ILE A 179 39.03 2.67 -52.07
CA ILE A 179 40.31 2.00 -52.31
C ILE A 179 41.33 3.00 -52.88
N GLY A 180 42.52 3.04 -52.28
CA GLY A 180 43.56 4.03 -52.57
C GLY A 180 43.34 5.41 -51.94
N GLN A 181 42.18 5.68 -51.33
CA GLN A 181 41.97 6.90 -50.53
C GLN A 181 42.41 6.71 -49.08
N ASN A 182 42.83 7.80 -48.43
CA ASN A 182 43.21 7.78 -47.03
C ASN A 182 41.98 7.57 -46.11
N VAL A 183 42.12 6.64 -45.16
CA VAL A 183 41.07 6.16 -44.24
C VAL A 183 40.31 7.25 -43.49
N LYS A 184 40.91 8.44 -43.26
CA LYS A 184 40.24 9.52 -42.52
C LYS A 184 38.98 10.07 -43.20
N MET A 185 38.71 9.72 -44.46
CA MET A 185 37.39 9.99 -45.06
C MET A 185 36.25 9.28 -44.31
N LEU A 186 36.52 8.11 -43.71
CA LEU A 186 35.56 7.25 -43.02
C LEU A 186 35.27 7.65 -41.56
N VAL A 187 35.97 8.65 -41.01
CA VAL A 187 35.80 9.12 -39.62
C VAL A 187 35.15 10.50 -39.54
N PRO A 188 34.55 10.89 -38.39
CA PRO A 188 33.87 12.18 -38.23
C PRO A 188 34.78 13.37 -38.58
N PRO A 189 34.27 14.45 -39.22
CA PRO A 189 35.07 15.58 -39.70
C PRO A 189 36.04 16.16 -38.66
N GLU A 190 35.59 16.30 -37.41
CA GLU A 190 36.36 16.81 -36.26
C GLU A 190 37.60 15.96 -35.92
N MET A 191 37.57 14.67 -36.22
CA MET A 191 38.64 13.72 -35.92
C MET A 191 39.67 13.62 -37.05
N ARG A 192 39.33 14.03 -38.27
CA ARG A 192 40.13 13.77 -39.49
C ARG A 192 41.53 14.38 -39.48
N SER A 193 41.70 15.54 -38.84
CA SER A 193 42.99 16.25 -38.75
C SER A 193 44.04 15.49 -37.94
N ASN A 194 43.60 14.76 -36.91
CA ASN A 194 44.47 14.05 -35.99
C ASN A 194 44.53 12.54 -36.28
N HIS A 195 43.61 12.01 -37.10
CA HIS A 195 43.40 10.58 -37.30
C HIS A 195 44.66 9.82 -37.74
N ASP A 196 45.38 10.32 -38.75
CA ASP A 196 46.64 9.69 -39.23
C ASP A 196 47.63 9.53 -38.06
N SER A 197 47.80 10.58 -37.23
CA SER A 197 48.72 10.54 -36.08
C SER A 197 48.32 9.53 -34.99
N TRP A 198 47.07 9.08 -34.96
CA TRP A 198 46.61 8.03 -34.06
C TRP A 198 46.89 6.64 -34.65
N VAL A 199 46.60 6.44 -35.93
CA VAL A 199 46.92 5.19 -36.65
C VAL A 199 48.44 4.97 -36.67
N ASP A 200 49.23 6.00 -36.98
CA ASP A 200 50.69 5.92 -37.05
C ASP A 200 51.33 5.68 -35.68
N ARG A 201 50.82 6.32 -34.62
CA ARG A 201 51.28 6.08 -33.24
C ARG A 201 51.00 4.65 -32.80
N HIS A 202 49.84 4.13 -33.16
CA HIS A 202 49.46 2.75 -32.86
C HIS A 202 50.29 1.76 -33.69
N ARG A 203 50.52 2.02 -34.98
CA ARG A 203 51.37 1.20 -35.86
C ARG A 203 52.81 1.10 -35.34
N ASN A 204 53.32 2.19 -34.75
CA ASN A 204 54.67 2.28 -34.19
C ASN A 204 54.77 1.90 -32.69
N GLY A 205 53.72 1.30 -32.09
CA GLY A 205 53.80 0.71 -30.74
C GLY A 205 53.67 1.69 -29.57
N GLY A 206 52.91 2.78 -29.73
CA GLY A 206 52.40 3.56 -28.59
C GLY A 206 51.40 2.76 -27.73
N GLU A 207 51.09 3.26 -26.53
CA GLU A 207 50.27 2.54 -25.52
C GLU A 207 48.97 1.95 -26.07
N ASP A 208 48.85 0.62 -25.98
CA ASP A 208 47.69 -0.13 -26.45
C ASP A 208 46.43 0.17 -25.63
N ARG A 209 45.32 0.42 -26.34
CA ARG A 209 44.01 0.66 -25.72
C ARG A 209 42.79 0.18 -26.51
N ILE A 210 43.00 -0.34 -27.73
CA ILE A 210 41.95 -0.81 -28.66
C ILE A 210 42.33 -2.18 -29.32
N VAL A 211 43.59 -2.62 -29.26
CA VAL A 211 43.93 -3.99 -29.71
C VAL A 211 43.32 -5.00 -28.75
N GLY A 212 42.52 -5.92 -29.29
CA GLY A 212 41.82 -6.95 -28.49
C GLY A 212 40.65 -6.43 -27.66
N THR A 213 40.27 -5.15 -27.78
CA THR A 213 39.09 -4.58 -27.12
C THR A 213 38.20 -3.87 -28.14
N SER A 214 36.89 -4.07 -28.06
CA SER A 214 35.92 -3.37 -28.91
C SER A 214 35.49 -2.05 -28.27
N ARG A 215 35.08 -1.08 -29.10
CA ARG A 215 34.56 0.21 -28.65
C ARG A 215 33.43 0.70 -29.56
N GLU A 216 32.28 1.04 -28.97
CA GLU A 216 31.24 1.80 -29.68
C GLU A 216 31.76 3.20 -30.07
N VAL A 217 31.69 3.53 -31.36
CA VAL A 217 32.06 4.84 -31.93
C VAL A 217 30.99 5.31 -32.93
N PRO A 218 30.76 6.62 -33.10
CA PRO A 218 29.87 7.15 -34.13
C PRO A 218 30.52 7.00 -35.52
N VAL A 219 29.72 6.53 -36.47
CA VAL A 219 30.10 6.29 -37.87
C VAL A 219 29.29 7.24 -38.76
N HIS A 220 29.95 8.20 -39.39
CA HIS A 220 29.29 9.15 -40.28
C HIS A 220 29.23 8.58 -41.70
N LYS A 221 28.01 8.37 -42.21
CA LYS A 221 27.77 7.86 -43.55
C LYS A 221 27.90 8.96 -44.61
N LYS A 222 28.04 8.56 -45.88
CA LYS A 222 28.19 9.44 -47.04
C LYS A 222 27.03 10.44 -47.23
N ASP A 223 25.82 10.07 -46.80
CA ASP A 223 24.62 10.92 -46.85
C ASP A 223 24.51 11.94 -45.70
N GLY A 224 25.44 11.89 -44.74
CA GLY A 224 25.43 12.73 -43.53
C GLY A 224 24.68 12.13 -42.34
N SER A 225 24.09 10.94 -42.46
CA SER A 225 23.51 10.21 -41.32
C SER A 225 24.61 9.63 -40.41
N VAL A 226 24.23 9.28 -39.17
CA VAL A 226 25.15 8.71 -38.18
C VAL A 226 24.66 7.34 -37.71
N ALA A 227 25.49 6.33 -37.94
CA ALA A 227 25.38 4.99 -37.35
C ALA A 227 26.30 4.86 -36.12
N TYR A 228 26.21 3.75 -35.41
CA TYR A 228 27.15 3.38 -34.36
C TYR A 228 27.83 2.06 -34.70
N GLY A 229 29.15 2.08 -34.75
CA GLY A 229 29.98 0.90 -34.99
C GLY A 229 30.69 0.44 -33.73
N SER A 230 30.67 -0.86 -33.45
CA SER A 230 31.57 -1.51 -32.49
C SER A 230 32.91 -1.78 -33.17
N LEU A 231 33.82 -0.80 -33.09
CA LEU A 231 35.14 -0.83 -33.69
C LEU A 231 36.09 -1.72 -32.89
N SER A 232 36.73 -2.67 -33.56
CA SER A 232 37.83 -3.49 -33.06
C SER A 232 39.02 -3.39 -34.01
N LEU A 233 40.23 -3.21 -33.49
CA LEU A 233 41.43 -2.98 -34.30
C LEU A 233 42.42 -4.14 -34.17
N SER A 234 42.94 -4.60 -35.32
CA SER A 234 43.93 -5.66 -35.42
C SER A 234 45.13 -5.20 -36.24
N CYS A 235 46.33 -5.51 -35.76
CA CYS A 235 47.59 -5.14 -36.40
C CYS A 235 48.49 -6.38 -36.52
N VAL A 236 48.73 -6.83 -37.74
CA VAL A 236 49.57 -8.00 -38.04
C VAL A 236 50.93 -7.52 -38.53
N LYS A 237 52.00 -7.94 -37.85
CA LYS A 237 53.38 -7.73 -38.32
C LYS A 237 53.72 -8.78 -39.37
N LEU A 238 54.06 -8.34 -40.57
CA LEU A 238 54.45 -9.20 -41.67
C LEU A 238 55.95 -9.56 -41.57
N PRO A 239 56.42 -10.66 -42.20
CA PRO A 239 57.80 -11.14 -42.05
C PRO A 239 58.88 -10.18 -42.59
N ASP A 240 58.49 -9.20 -43.42
CA ASP A 240 59.35 -8.13 -43.94
C ASP A 240 59.51 -6.95 -42.96
N GLY A 241 58.90 -7.03 -41.78
CA GLY A 241 58.89 -5.97 -40.76
C GLY A 241 57.80 -4.92 -40.96
N THR A 242 57.00 -4.99 -42.04
CA THR A 242 55.85 -4.10 -42.23
C THR A 242 54.71 -4.48 -41.29
N SER A 243 53.75 -3.56 -41.09
CA SER A 243 52.58 -3.80 -40.24
C SER A 243 51.30 -3.54 -41.03
N GLN A 244 50.55 -4.60 -41.30
CA GLN A 244 49.24 -4.55 -41.94
C GLN A 244 48.17 -4.27 -40.89
N TYR A 245 47.33 -3.26 -41.16
CA TYR A 245 46.30 -2.82 -40.23
C TYR A 245 44.92 -3.21 -40.75
N THR A 246 44.09 -3.81 -39.90
CA THR A 246 42.73 -4.25 -40.23
C THR A 246 41.76 -3.79 -39.15
N ALA A 247 40.78 -2.97 -39.54
CA ALA A 247 39.66 -2.59 -38.70
C ALA A 247 38.46 -3.50 -38.99
N PHE A 248 37.83 -3.98 -37.92
CA PHE A 248 36.55 -4.69 -37.96
C PHE A 248 35.51 -3.80 -37.27
N VAL A 249 34.36 -3.58 -37.91
CA VAL A 249 33.27 -2.76 -37.36
C VAL A 249 31.94 -3.48 -37.53
N LYS A 250 31.41 -3.99 -36.41
CA LYS A 250 30.02 -4.44 -36.34
C LYS A 250 29.10 -3.22 -36.26
N ASP A 251 28.06 -3.13 -37.09
CA ASP A 251 26.99 -2.15 -36.88
C ASP A 251 26.16 -2.53 -35.63
N VAL A 252 26.05 -1.60 -34.69
CA VAL A 252 25.29 -1.75 -33.44
C VAL A 252 24.20 -0.67 -33.31
N THR A 253 23.85 0.00 -34.41
CA THR A 253 22.90 1.12 -34.42
C THR A 253 21.52 0.70 -33.92
N GLU A 254 20.97 -0.43 -34.40
CA GLU A 254 19.68 -0.95 -33.95
C GLU A 254 19.74 -1.44 -32.50
N GLU A 255 20.79 -2.18 -32.13
CA GLU A 255 21.00 -2.69 -30.76
C GLU A 255 21.08 -1.55 -29.74
N LYS A 256 21.68 -0.42 -30.13
CA LYS A 256 21.79 0.79 -29.31
C LYS A 256 20.50 1.60 -29.30
N ALA A 257 19.84 1.77 -30.45
CA ALA A 257 18.56 2.47 -30.53
C ALA A 257 17.47 1.79 -29.68
N ALA A 258 17.39 0.46 -29.72
CA ALA A 258 16.49 -0.31 -28.87
C ALA A 258 16.81 -0.18 -27.38
N ARG A 259 18.12 -0.17 -27.02
CA ARG A 259 18.61 0.00 -25.65
C ARG A 259 18.26 1.37 -25.05
N GLU A 260 18.50 2.46 -25.80
CA GLU A 260 18.15 3.81 -25.37
C GLU A 260 16.62 4.04 -25.38
N LEU A 261 15.88 3.48 -26.34
CA LEU A 261 14.41 3.56 -26.38
C LEU A 261 13.77 2.85 -25.17
N MET A 262 14.25 1.66 -24.81
CA MET A 262 13.82 0.95 -23.60
C MET A 262 14.06 1.81 -22.36
N LYS A 263 15.28 2.34 -22.21
CA LYS A 263 15.65 3.21 -21.07
C LYS A 263 14.78 4.47 -20.99
N ALA A 264 14.56 5.16 -22.11
CA ALA A 264 13.72 6.35 -22.16
C ALA A 264 12.24 6.06 -21.82
N THR A 265 11.72 4.90 -22.25
CA THR A 265 10.35 4.46 -21.94
C THR A 265 10.17 4.21 -20.44
N LEU A 266 11.16 3.58 -19.79
CA LEU A 266 11.18 3.32 -18.35
C LEU A 266 11.36 4.61 -17.53
N GLU A 267 12.16 5.56 -18.03
CA GLU A 267 12.33 6.88 -17.40
C GLU A 267 11.02 7.67 -17.40
N GLN A 268 10.28 7.68 -18.52
CA GLN A 268 8.99 8.37 -18.67
C GLN A 268 7.78 7.60 -18.09
N THR A 269 8.01 6.47 -17.42
CA THR A 269 6.93 5.68 -16.81
C THR A 269 6.43 6.35 -15.53
N ILE A 270 5.11 6.48 -15.38
CA ILE A 270 4.44 7.15 -14.24
C ILE A 270 4.68 6.39 -12.92
N ASP A 271 4.75 5.06 -12.99
CA ASP A 271 5.10 4.22 -11.85
C ASP A 271 6.61 4.27 -11.58
N ALA A 272 7.00 4.14 -10.31
CA ALA A 272 8.40 4.07 -9.92
C ALA A 272 9.02 2.76 -10.43
N VAL A 273 10.12 2.87 -11.18
CA VAL A 273 10.87 1.74 -11.74
C VAL A 273 12.24 1.64 -11.08
N VAL A 274 12.55 0.46 -10.53
CA VAL A 274 13.85 0.15 -9.92
C VAL A 274 14.40 -1.15 -10.53
N MET A 275 15.58 -1.12 -11.14
CA MET A 275 16.26 -2.32 -11.65
C MET A 275 17.44 -2.71 -10.77
N LEU A 276 17.70 -4.02 -10.65
CA LEU A 276 18.76 -4.60 -9.81
C LEU A 276 19.73 -5.47 -10.60
N ASP A 277 21.00 -5.44 -10.21
CA ASP A 277 22.05 -6.36 -10.68
C ASP A 277 21.96 -7.76 -10.03
N GLN A 278 23.00 -8.58 -10.18
CA GLN A 278 23.11 -9.90 -9.52
C GLN A 278 23.39 -9.83 -8.01
N ALA A 279 23.96 -8.73 -7.52
CA ALA A 279 24.39 -8.52 -6.13
C ALA A 279 23.45 -7.59 -5.33
N ASN A 280 22.23 -7.39 -5.85
CA ASN A 280 21.15 -6.58 -5.28
C ASN A 280 21.45 -5.06 -5.21
N HIS A 281 22.37 -4.54 -6.03
CA HIS A 281 22.57 -3.10 -6.22
C HIS A 281 21.59 -2.53 -7.26
N VAL A 282 21.17 -1.28 -7.05
CA VAL A 282 20.29 -0.57 -8.00
C VAL A 282 21.08 -0.10 -9.22
N THR A 283 20.62 -0.48 -10.41
CA THR A 283 21.22 -0.13 -11.71
C THR A 283 20.40 0.89 -12.51
N PHE A 284 19.10 1.02 -12.20
CA PHE A 284 18.20 2.01 -12.78
C PHE A 284 17.19 2.49 -11.74
N PHE A 285 16.88 3.79 -11.76
CA PHE A 285 15.99 4.47 -10.83
C PHE A 285 15.43 5.71 -11.55
N ASN A 286 14.14 5.74 -11.85
CA ASN A 286 13.50 6.81 -12.63
C ASN A 286 13.00 7.98 -11.75
N GLU A 287 12.61 9.09 -12.38
CA GLU A 287 12.07 10.29 -11.72
C GLU A 287 10.85 9.97 -10.81
N ALA A 288 10.01 9.01 -11.20
CA ALA A 288 8.90 8.54 -10.37
C ALA A 288 9.39 7.81 -9.09
N ALA A 289 10.49 7.07 -9.15
CA ALA A 289 11.12 6.45 -7.98
C ALA A 289 11.81 7.47 -7.07
N GLU A 290 12.47 8.49 -7.64
CA GLU A 290 13.00 9.62 -6.89
C GLU A 290 11.89 10.36 -6.13
N THR A 291 10.75 10.59 -6.78
CA THR A 291 9.56 11.21 -6.17
C THR A 291 8.94 10.31 -5.09
N LEU A 292 8.79 9.01 -5.36
CA LEU A 292 8.15 8.07 -4.43
C LEU A 292 8.96 7.88 -3.12
N TRP A 293 10.29 7.79 -3.19
CA TRP A 293 11.12 7.55 -2.00
C TRP A 293 11.79 8.81 -1.43
N GLY A 294 11.96 9.88 -2.20
CA GLY A 294 12.66 11.11 -1.79
C GLY A 294 14.20 11.01 -1.79
N TYR A 295 14.79 10.01 -2.45
CA TYR A 295 16.22 9.94 -2.73
C TYR A 295 16.50 10.41 -4.16
N HIS A 296 17.63 11.10 -4.40
CA HIS A 296 18.12 11.34 -5.76
C HIS A 296 18.78 10.08 -6.30
N ARG A 297 18.69 9.81 -7.61
CA ARG A 297 19.23 8.60 -8.26
C ARG A 297 20.72 8.40 -8.00
N ASP A 298 21.49 9.49 -7.91
CA ASP A 298 22.94 9.45 -7.58
C ASP A 298 23.24 8.94 -6.16
N GLU A 299 22.26 8.99 -5.25
CA GLU A 299 22.36 8.42 -3.90
C GLU A 299 22.01 6.93 -3.84
N VAL A 300 21.37 6.40 -4.89
CA VAL A 300 20.75 5.05 -4.92
C VAL A 300 21.47 4.13 -5.90
N ILE A 301 21.89 4.63 -7.07
CA ILE A 301 22.58 3.83 -8.08
C ILE A 301 23.91 3.30 -7.51
N GLY A 302 24.15 2.01 -7.69
CA GLY A 302 25.27 1.27 -7.09
C GLY A 302 25.11 0.95 -5.60
N GLN A 303 24.07 1.45 -4.92
CA GLN A 303 23.76 1.05 -3.54
C GLN A 303 22.85 -0.19 -3.52
N ASN A 304 22.95 -0.99 -2.45
CA ASN A 304 22.10 -2.15 -2.27
C ASN A 304 20.65 -1.75 -1.95
N VAL A 305 19.71 -2.37 -2.65
CA VAL A 305 18.26 -2.10 -2.64
C VAL A 305 17.62 -2.05 -1.24
N LYS A 306 18.18 -2.73 -0.22
CA LYS A 306 17.60 -2.72 1.13
C LYS A 306 17.58 -1.34 1.79
N MET A 307 18.25 -0.32 1.25
CA MET A 307 18.04 1.06 1.67
C MET A 307 16.59 1.53 1.45
N LEU A 308 15.90 1.00 0.43
CA LEU A 308 14.54 1.40 0.03
C LEU A 308 13.42 0.70 0.83
N VAL A 309 13.75 -0.27 1.70
CA VAL A 309 12.77 -1.05 2.49
C VAL A 309 12.80 -0.68 3.98
N PRO A 310 11.74 -1.02 4.77
CA PRO A 310 11.66 -0.68 6.18
C PRO A 310 12.86 -1.19 6.98
N PRO A 311 13.39 -0.44 7.97
CA PRO A 311 14.59 -0.84 8.74
C PRO A 311 14.54 -2.25 9.31
N GLU A 312 13.38 -2.67 9.81
CA GLU A 312 13.10 -4.01 10.37
C GLU A 312 13.29 -5.16 9.34
N MET A 313 13.09 -4.87 8.05
CA MET A 313 13.17 -5.85 6.96
C MET A 313 14.58 -5.98 6.37
N ARG A 314 15.45 -4.97 6.56
CA ARG A 314 16.76 -4.86 5.87
C ARG A 314 17.72 -6.01 6.16
N SER A 315 17.65 -6.59 7.36
CA SER A 315 18.51 -7.68 7.80
C SER A 315 18.30 -8.99 7.02
N ASN A 316 17.06 -9.25 6.58
CA ASN A 316 16.69 -10.46 5.86
C ASN A 316 16.44 -10.21 4.35
N HIS A 317 16.39 -8.95 3.92
CA HIS A 317 15.95 -8.56 2.58
C HIS A 317 16.75 -9.24 1.45
N ASP A 318 18.09 -9.22 1.52
CA ASP A 318 18.93 -9.87 0.51
C ASP A 318 18.60 -11.37 0.38
N SER A 319 18.43 -12.08 1.51
CA SER A 319 18.05 -13.50 1.54
C SER A 319 16.66 -13.77 0.95
N TRP A 320 15.76 -12.79 0.91
CA TRP A 320 14.46 -12.91 0.24
C TRP A 320 14.60 -12.68 -1.27
N VAL A 321 15.34 -11.65 -1.70
CA VAL A 321 15.61 -11.41 -3.13
C VAL A 321 16.38 -12.58 -3.73
N ASP A 322 17.42 -13.06 -3.09
CA ASP A 322 18.25 -14.18 -3.55
C ASP A 322 17.49 -15.51 -3.56
N ARG A 323 16.49 -15.67 -2.69
CA ARG A 323 15.60 -16.85 -2.69
C ARG A 323 14.60 -16.81 -3.84
N HIS A 324 14.08 -15.64 -4.20
CA HIS A 324 13.30 -15.51 -5.44
C HIS A 324 14.19 -15.69 -6.68
N ARG A 325 15.42 -15.15 -6.66
CA ARG A 325 16.44 -15.29 -7.72
C ARG A 325 16.78 -16.76 -8.03
N ASN A 326 16.93 -17.58 -6.98
CA ASN A 326 17.47 -18.95 -7.10
C ASN A 326 16.41 -20.06 -6.93
N GLY A 327 15.27 -19.79 -6.29
CA GLY A 327 14.38 -20.83 -5.76
C GLY A 327 13.19 -21.24 -6.64
N GLY A 328 12.80 -20.44 -7.65
CA GLY A 328 11.71 -20.77 -8.57
C GLY A 328 10.28 -20.75 -8.00
N GLU A 329 10.10 -20.56 -6.69
CA GLU A 329 8.79 -20.25 -6.08
C GLU A 329 8.39 -18.79 -6.37
N ASP A 330 8.00 -18.52 -7.61
CA ASP A 330 7.53 -17.23 -8.11
C ASP A 330 6.12 -16.89 -7.58
N ARG A 331 6.05 -16.68 -6.26
CA ARG A 331 4.79 -16.43 -5.52
C ARG A 331 4.37 -14.96 -5.46
N ILE A 332 5.12 -14.08 -6.15
CA ILE A 332 4.87 -12.63 -6.24
C ILE A 332 5.00 -12.15 -7.69
N VAL A 333 5.84 -12.77 -8.53
CA VAL A 333 6.02 -12.37 -9.93
C VAL A 333 4.70 -12.49 -10.69
N GLY A 334 4.29 -11.41 -11.36
CA GLY A 334 2.97 -11.33 -12.03
C GLY A 334 1.78 -11.03 -11.11
N THR A 335 1.99 -10.77 -9.82
CA THR A 335 0.94 -10.29 -8.89
C THR A 335 1.34 -8.97 -8.25
N SER A 336 0.40 -8.02 -8.17
CA SER A 336 0.58 -6.76 -7.46
C SER A 336 0.24 -6.90 -5.97
N ARG A 337 0.97 -6.18 -5.10
CA ARG A 337 0.72 -6.14 -3.66
C ARG A 337 0.91 -4.73 -3.10
N GLU A 338 -0.12 -4.23 -2.42
CA GLU A 338 -0.01 -3.03 -1.60
C GLU A 338 0.97 -3.25 -0.44
N VAL A 339 1.98 -2.38 -0.32
CA VAL A 339 3.01 -2.39 0.74
C VAL A 339 3.29 -0.97 1.23
N PRO A 340 3.68 -0.78 2.51
CA PRO A 340 4.15 0.51 3.00
C PRO A 340 5.54 0.83 2.44
N ILE A 341 5.70 2.04 1.92
CA ILE A 341 6.95 2.57 1.38
C ILE A 341 7.47 3.65 2.34
N HIS A 342 8.66 3.45 2.91
CA HIS A 342 9.26 4.39 3.85
C HIS A 342 10.14 5.37 3.08
N ARG A 343 9.76 6.65 3.08
CA ARG A 343 10.49 7.74 2.41
C ARG A 343 11.70 8.18 3.23
N LYS A 344 12.63 8.89 2.57
CA LYS A 344 13.88 9.42 3.16
C LYS A 344 13.64 10.36 4.36
N ASP A 345 12.52 11.09 4.36
CA ASP A 345 12.07 11.98 5.44
C ASP A 345 11.40 11.24 6.62
N ARG A 346 11.29 9.90 6.54
CA ARG A 346 10.56 9.00 7.44
C ARG A 346 9.04 9.04 7.35
N SER A 347 8.45 9.76 6.38
CA SER A 347 7.04 9.60 6.05
C SER A 347 6.78 8.20 5.44
N VAL A 348 5.53 7.75 5.52
CA VAL A 348 5.10 6.46 4.95
C VAL A 348 4.10 6.72 3.83
N ALA A 349 4.41 6.22 2.66
CA ALA A 349 3.55 6.13 1.50
C ALA A 349 3.02 4.70 1.33
N HIS A 350 2.06 4.48 0.44
CA HIS A 350 1.61 3.15 0.03
C HIS A 350 1.96 2.91 -1.43
N GLY A 351 2.67 1.83 -1.71
CA GLY A 351 3.05 1.42 -3.06
C GLY A 351 2.37 0.11 -3.46
N SER A 352 1.80 0.04 -4.65
CA SER A 352 1.41 -1.22 -5.29
C SER A 352 2.63 -1.80 -5.99
N LEU A 353 3.37 -2.66 -5.28
CA LEU A 353 4.58 -3.31 -5.77
C LEU A 353 4.23 -4.49 -6.67
N SER A 354 4.83 -4.54 -7.86
CA SER A 354 4.87 -5.68 -8.76
C SER A 354 6.33 -6.00 -9.12
N LEU A 355 6.74 -7.26 -8.96
CA LEU A 355 8.09 -7.71 -9.29
C LEU A 355 8.11 -8.46 -10.62
N SER A 356 9.08 -8.13 -11.47
CA SER A 356 9.41 -8.84 -12.71
C SER A 356 10.85 -9.35 -12.66
N CYS A 357 11.08 -10.54 -13.23
CA CYS A 357 12.39 -11.15 -13.35
C CYS A 357 12.63 -11.58 -14.80
N VAL A 358 13.72 -11.11 -15.40
CA VAL A 358 14.14 -11.47 -16.75
C VAL A 358 15.43 -12.28 -16.65
N LYS A 359 15.39 -13.53 -17.11
CA LYS A 359 16.57 -14.39 -17.23
C LYS A 359 17.23 -14.15 -18.58
N LEU A 360 18.45 -13.64 -18.55
CA LEU A 360 19.29 -13.44 -19.74
C LEU A 360 19.91 -14.76 -20.22
N PRO A 361 20.35 -14.87 -21.50
CA PRO A 361 20.88 -16.12 -22.07
C PRO A 361 22.18 -16.64 -21.42
N ASP A 362 22.89 -15.78 -20.69
CA ASP A 362 24.09 -16.11 -19.90
C ASP A 362 23.76 -16.69 -18.50
N GLY A 363 22.47 -16.77 -18.15
CA GLY A 363 21.98 -17.18 -16.83
C GLY A 363 21.77 -16.03 -15.84
N ALA A 364 22.13 -14.79 -16.19
CA ALA A 364 21.95 -13.64 -15.32
C ALA A 364 20.46 -13.29 -15.16
N SER A 365 19.97 -13.32 -13.92
CA SER A 365 18.60 -12.86 -13.61
C SER A 365 18.62 -11.36 -13.27
N HIS A 366 18.01 -10.53 -14.12
CA HIS A 366 17.76 -9.11 -13.83
C HIS A 366 16.38 -8.95 -13.20
N TYR A 367 16.31 -8.21 -12.09
CA TYR A 367 15.05 -7.87 -11.43
C TYR A 367 14.64 -6.45 -11.78
N THR A 368 13.35 -6.27 -12.09
CA THR A 368 12.72 -4.95 -12.25
C THR A 368 11.51 -4.88 -11.34
N ALA A 369 11.52 -3.95 -10.40
CA ALA A 369 10.37 -3.62 -9.57
C ALA A 369 9.61 -2.45 -10.20
N PHE A 370 8.30 -2.60 -10.32
CA PHE A 370 7.35 -1.54 -10.68
C PHE A 370 6.53 -1.22 -9.43
N ILE A 371 6.47 0.05 -9.03
CA ILE A 371 5.73 0.48 -7.84
C ILE A 371 4.87 1.69 -8.20
N LYS A 372 3.56 1.48 -8.33
CA LYS A 372 2.61 2.59 -8.40
C LYS A 372 2.43 3.19 -7.00
N ASP A 373 2.58 4.51 -6.84
CA ASP A 373 2.09 5.19 -5.62
C ASP A 373 0.56 5.15 -5.58
N VAL A 374 0.01 4.60 -4.50
CA VAL A 374 -1.43 4.47 -4.24
C VAL A 374 -1.83 5.12 -2.90
N THR A 375 -0.99 6.03 -2.38
CA THR A 375 -1.18 6.67 -1.07
C THR A 375 -2.50 7.44 -1.01
N GLU A 376 -2.90 8.10 -2.10
CA GLU A 376 -4.17 8.83 -2.14
C GLU A 376 -5.37 7.87 -2.19
N GLU A 377 -5.36 6.84 -3.04
CA GLU A 377 -6.45 5.85 -3.07
C GLU A 377 -6.60 5.11 -1.74
N VAL A 378 -5.50 4.77 -1.06
CA VAL A 378 -5.53 4.17 0.29
C VAL A 378 -6.14 5.15 1.30
N ALA A 379 -5.75 6.43 1.28
CA ALA A 379 -6.28 7.45 2.19
C ALA A 379 -7.77 7.72 1.95
N GLN A 380 -8.19 7.89 0.69
CA GLN A 380 -9.61 8.05 0.32
C GLN A 380 -10.44 6.83 0.73
N ARG A 381 -9.92 5.61 0.52
CA ARG A 381 -10.57 4.34 0.90
C ARG A 381 -10.74 4.23 2.41
N GLU A 382 -9.75 4.60 3.21
CA GLU A 382 -9.86 4.63 4.68
C GLU A 382 -10.78 5.74 5.17
N GLN A 383 -10.74 6.95 4.60
CA GLN A 383 -11.67 8.03 4.95
C GLN A 383 -13.13 7.62 4.65
N PHE A 384 -13.37 7.00 3.50
CA PHE A 384 -14.69 6.46 3.14
C PHE A 384 -15.11 5.32 4.07
N ARG A 385 -14.18 4.45 4.48
CA ARG A 385 -14.43 3.38 5.47
C ARG A 385 -14.82 3.95 6.84
N LEU A 386 -14.13 4.99 7.31
CA LEU A 386 -14.44 5.66 8.58
C LEU A 386 -15.79 6.39 8.55
N LEU A 387 -16.10 7.11 7.48
CA LEU A 387 -17.43 7.73 7.27
C LEU A 387 -18.54 6.68 7.23
N SER A 388 -18.31 5.56 6.53
CA SER A 388 -19.24 4.42 6.49
C SER A 388 -19.41 3.76 7.87
N LEU A 389 -18.34 3.63 8.66
CA LEU A 389 -18.38 3.05 10.00
C LEU A 389 -19.23 3.92 10.94
N VAL A 390 -18.99 5.25 10.97
CA VAL A 390 -19.79 6.19 11.78
C VAL A 390 -21.27 6.18 11.34
N ALA A 391 -21.53 6.05 10.03
CA ALA A 391 -22.89 5.92 9.53
C ALA A 391 -23.55 4.58 9.91
N ASN A 392 -22.81 3.47 10.00
CA ASN A 392 -23.39 2.13 10.13
C ASN A 392 -23.48 1.58 11.57
N GLU A 393 -22.50 1.92 12.42
CA GLU A 393 -22.39 1.44 13.81
C GLU A 393 -23.25 2.24 14.80
N THR A 394 -23.88 3.34 14.36
CA THR A 394 -24.84 4.07 15.18
C THR A 394 -26.24 3.44 15.12
N ASP A 395 -26.96 3.45 16.24
CA ASP A 395 -28.39 3.06 16.29
C ASP A 395 -29.33 4.17 15.80
N ASN A 396 -28.81 5.38 15.56
CA ASN A 396 -29.52 6.42 14.84
C ASN A 396 -29.74 5.99 13.39
N SER A 397 -30.96 6.18 12.90
CA SER A 397 -31.26 5.98 11.49
C SER A 397 -30.73 7.16 10.68
N VAL A 398 -29.96 6.86 9.63
CA VAL A 398 -29.44 7.83 8.66
C VAL A 398 -30.09 7.56 7.32
N ILE A 399 -30.69 8.60 6.72
CA ILE A 399 -31.34 8.55 5.41
C ILE A 399 -30.78 9.67 4.54
N ILE A 400 -30.37 9.36 3.32
CA ILE A 400 -30.01 10.36 2.30
C ILE A 400 -31.03 10.26 1.16
N THR A 401 -31.70 11.37 0.85
CA THR A 401 -32.59 11.49 -0.31
C THR A 401 -32.02 12.42 -1.37
N ASP A 402 -32.47 12.27 -2.61
CA ASP A 402 -32.26 13.28 -3.66
C ASP A 402 -33.07 14.57 -3.37
N LYS A 403 -32.87 15.58 -4.23
CA LYS A 403 -33.62 16.84 -4.24
C LYS A 403 -35.14 16.68 -4.29
N ASP A 404 -35.66 15.56 -4.80
CA ASP A 404 -37.10 15.31 -4.92
C ASP A 404 -37.62 14.53 -3.70
N GLY A 405 -36.76 14.18 -2.73
CA GLY A 405 -37.11 13.47 -1.51
C GLY A 405 -37.24 11.95 -1.67
N LEU A 406 -36.64 11.35 -2.70
CA LEU A 406 -36.56 9.90 -2.90
C LEU A 406 -35.27 9.35 -2.26
N ILE A 407 -35.37 8.25 -1.52
CA ILE A 407 -34.23 7.62 -0.83
C ILE A 407 -33.17 7.14 -1.84
N VAL A 408 -31.94 7.62 -1.67
CA VAL A 408 -30.74 7.19 -2.41
C VAL A 408 -29.94 6.18 -1.59
N PHE A 409 -29.81 6.42 -0.28
CA PHE A 409 -29.07 5.60 0.68
C PHE A 409 -29.75 5.60 2.06
N VAL A 410 -29.60 4.49 2.80
CA VAL A 410 -29.91 4.37 4.24
C VAL A 410 -28.86 3.51 4.92
N ASN A 411 -28.61 3.73 6.21
CA ASN A 411 -27.71 2.90 7.02
C ASN A 411 -28.39 1.64 7.59
N PRO A 412 -27.62 0.67 8.13
CA PRO A 412 -28.17 -0.44 8.92
C PRO A 412 -29.01 0.00 10.13
N GLY A 413 -28.77 1.18 10.73
CA GLY A 413 -29.62 1.74 11.78
C GLY A 413 -31.08 1.95 11.33
N PHE A 414 -31.30 2.43 10.10
CA PHE A 414 -32.62 2.48 9.46
C PHE A 414 -33.23 1.08 9.28
N GLU A 415 -32.45 0.09 8.84
CA GLU A 415 -32.96 -1.28 8.68
C GLU A 415 -33.38 -1.89 10.02
N ARG A 416 -32.57 -1.68 11.08
CA ARG A 416 -32.88 -2.12 12.46
C ARG A 416 -34.14 -1.44 13.00
N LEU A 417 -34.26 -0.11 12.85
CA LEU A 417 -35.37 0.69 13.38
C LEU A 417 -36.69 0.46 12.64
N THR A 418 -36.65 0.38 11.30
CA THR A 418 -37.87 0.32 10.47
C THR A 418 -38.28 -1.10 10.11
N GLY A 419 -37.35 -2.06 10.10
CA GLY A 419 -37.54 -3.39 9.52
C GLY A 419 -37.63 -3.41 7.99
N ILE A 420 -37.31 -2.29 7.32
CA ILE A 420 -37.32 -2.15 5.86
C ILE A 420 -35.89 -2.16 5.35
N SER A 421 -35.59 -3.01 4.36
CA SER A 421 -34.24 -3.08 3.78
C SER A 421 -33.92 -1.84 2.93
N ALA A 422 -32.63 -1.52 2.78
CA ALA A 422 -32.14 -0.47 1.90
C ALA A 422 -32.60 -0.69 0.45
N ARG A 423 -32.68 -1.96 0.01
CA ARG A 423 -33.22 -2.36 -1.30
C ARG A 423 -34.72 -2.09 -1.41
N ASP A 424 -35.50 -2.36 -0.37
CA ASP A 424 -36.93 -2.02 -0.32
C ASP A 424 -37.18 -0.51 -0.26
N ALA A 425 -36.27 0.26 0.35
CA ALA A 425 -36.44 1.69 0.61
C ALA A 425 -36.02 2.60 -0.56
N LYS A 426 -35.00 2.21 -1.33
CA LYS A 426 -34.45 3.02 -2.42
C LYS A 426 -35.51 3.44 -3.44
N GLY A 427 -35.47 4.70 -3.87
CA GLY A 427 -36.40 5.28 -4.84
C GLY A 427 -37.80 5.62 -4.29
N LYS A 428 -38.03 5.57 -2.98
CA LYS A 428 -39.31 5.91 -2.34
C LYS A 428 -39.17 7.11 -1.41
N LYS A 429 -40.28 7.80 -1.11
CA LYS A 429 -40.31 8.90 -0.11
C LYS A 429 -40.49 8.35 1.30
N PRO A 430 -39.65 8.68 2.31
CA PRO A 430 -39.73 8.11 3.66
C PRO A 430 -41.11 8.24 4.29
N GLY A 431 -41.74 9.42 4.18
CA GLY A 431 -43.06 9.67 4.76
C GLY A 431 -44.19 8.78 4.21
N ARG A 432 -44.08 8.26 2.98
CA ARG A 432 -45.07 7.31 2.42
C ARG A 432 -44.92 5.89 2.95
N MET A 433 -43.82 5.57 3.63
CA MET A 433 -43.50 4.24 4.13
C MET A 433 -43.59 4.13 5.65
N LEU A 434 -43.29 5.24 6.35
CA LEU A 434 -43.13 5.25 7.80
C LEU A 434 -44.28 5.95 8.54
N GLN A 435 -45.11 6.75 7.87
CA GLN A 435 -46.22 7.47 8.53
C GLN A 435 -47.49 6.62 8.54
N GLY A 436 -48.27 6.71 9.61
CA GLY A 436 -49.45 5.87 9.84
C GLY A 436 -50.58 6.58 10.59
N PRO A 437 -51.56 5.84 11.15
CA PRO A 437 -52.85 6.40 11.56
C PRO A 437 -52.78 7.51 12.62
N ALA A 438 -51.85 7.43 13.58
CA ALA A 438 -51.68 8.43 14.64
C ALA A 438 -50.51 9.41 14.39
N THR A 439 -49.90 9.39 13.19
CA THR A 439 -48.91 10.40 12.80
C THR A 439 -49.60 11.77 12.64
N ASP A 440 -49.16 12.79 13.39
CA ASP A 440 -49.74 14.13 13.30
C ASP A 440 -49.54 14.77 11.92
N LYS A 441 -50.67 15.13 11.29
CA LYS A 441 -50.73 15.76 9.97
C LYS A 441 -50.18 17.18 9.96
N GLN A 442 -50.23 17.92 11.08
CA GLN A 442 -49.64 19.26 11.16
C GLN A 442 -48.12 19.19 11.10
N THR A 443 -47.52 18.27 11.84
CA THR A 443 -46.09 17.97 11.83
C THR A 443 -45.62 17.52 10.44
N VAL A 444 -46.37 16.64 9.75
CA VAL A 444 -46.09 16.28 8.36
C VAL A 444 -46.12 17.48 7.42
N ALA A 445 -47.02 18.45 7.64
CA ALA A 445 -47.08 19.68 6.87
C ALA A 445 -45.86 20.60 7.14
N ARG A 446 -45.46 20.79 8.41
CA ARG A 446 -44.25 21.56 8.78
C ARG A 446 -42.99 20.97 8.16
N ILE A 447 -42.80 19.65 8.24
CA ILE A 447 -41.67 18.94 7.63
C ILE A 447 -41.63 19.21 6.12
N ARG A 448 -42.77 19.14 5.43
CA ARG A 448 -42.82 19.44 3.99
C ARG A 448 -42.45 20.88 3.68
N GLN A 449 -43.03 21.85 4.38
CA GLN A 449 -42.74 23.27 4.18
C GLN A 449 -41.24 23.60 4.37
N LYS A 450 -40.58 22.98 5.35
CA LYS A 450 -39.15 23.16 5.63
C LYS A 450 -38.23 22.47 4.61
N LEU A 451 -38.67 21.33 4.03
CA LEU A 451 -38.00 20.72 2.88
C LEU A 451 -38.13 21.61 1.63
N ASP A 452 -39.33 22.15 1.38
CA ASP A 452 -39.62 23.01 0.24
C ASP A 452 -38.90 24.38 0.33
N SER A 453 -38.64 24.90 1.55
CA SER A 453 -37.81 26.11 1.76
C SER A 453 -36.30 25.85 1.61
N GLY A 454 -35.86 24.60 1.75
CA GLY A 454 -34.46 24.24 1.63
C GLY A 454 -33.60 24.70 2.81
N GLU A 455 -34.19 24.76 4.01
CA GLU A 455 -33.51 25.11 5.27
C GLU A 455 -33.13 23.84 6.06
N ALA A 456 -32.18 23.98 6.98
CA ALA A 456 -31.87 22.92 7.95
C ALA A 456 -32.88 22.97 9.11
N PHE A 457 -33.37 21.81 9.57
CA PHE A 457 -34.40 21.79 10.62
C PHE A 457 -34.42 20.55 11.51
N TYR A 458 -35.12 20.72 12.62
CA TYR A 458 -35.44 19.70 13.62
C TYR A 458 -36.96 19.58 13.79
N GLU A 459 -37.47 18.36 13.97
CA GLU A 459 -38.85 17.99 14.34
C GLU A 459 -38.85 16.65 15.11
N GLU A 460 -39.90 16.38 15.90
CA GLU A 460 -40.22 15.02 16.38
C GLU A 460 -41.47 14.49 15.67
N ILE A 461 -41.51 13.20 15.31
CA ILE A 461 -42.67 12.59 14.64
C ILE A 461 -42.85 11.11 15.01
N LEU A 462 -44.11 10.70 15.13
CA LEU A 462 -44.50 9.30 15.26
C LEU A 462 -44.49 8.62 13.89
N ASN A 463 -43.67 7.58 13.76
CA ASN A 463 -43.57 6.70 12.61
C ASN A 463 -43.92 5.25 13.01
N TYR A 464 -43.90 4.34 12.03
CA TYR A 464 -44.30 2.95 12.14
C TYR A 464 -43.28 2.00 11.48
N SER A 465 -43.15 0.79 12.02
CA SER A 465 -42.29 -0.27 11.47
C SER A 465 -42.95 -0.98 10.29
N LYS A 466 -42.20 -1.80 9.55
CA LYS A 466 -42.72 -2.72 8.51
C LYS A 466 -43.77 -3.72 9.04
N LYS A 467 -43.85 -3.92 10.36
CA LYS A 467 -44.87 -4.74 11.04
C LYS A 467 -46.07 -3.93 11.54
N GLY A 468 -45.98 -2.59 11.56
CA GLY A 468 -46.99 -1.70 12.12
C GLY A 468 -46.74 -1.26 13.58
N ASP A 469 -45.55 -1.51 14.13
CA ASP A 469 -45.21 -1.06 15.50
C ASP A 469 -44.97 0.46 15.50
N PRO A 470 -45.66 1.26 16.34
CA PRO A 470 -45.44 2.71 16.44
C PRO A 470 -44.14 3.03 17.20
N TYR A 471 -43.35 3.99 16.69
CA TYR A 471 -42.16 4.52 17.37
C TYR A 471 -42.01 6.03 17.11
N TRP A 472 -41.48 6.75 18.09
CA TRP A 472 -41.13 8.17 17.96
C TRP A 472 -39.69 8.34 17.50
N ILE A 473 -39.49 9.18 16.48
CA ILE A 473 -38.16 9.69 16.12
C ILE A 473 -38.05 11.19 16.37
N SER A 474 -36.85 11.57 16.81
CA SER A 474 -36.31 12.91 16.86
C SER A 474 -35.41 13.06 15.62
N LEU A 475 -35.83 13.86 14.63
CA LEU A 475 -35.15 13.97 13.35
C LEU A 475 -34.54 15.35 13.11
N ALA A 476 -33.30 15.35 12.65
CA ALA A 476 -32.64 16.49 12.05
C ALA A 476 -32.49 16.26 10.54
N ILE A 477 -32.74 17.28 9.72
CA ILE A 477 -32.55 17.25 8.26
C ILE A 477 -31.72 18.44 7.83
N ASN A 478 -30.69 18.17 7.03
CA ASN A 478 -29.79 19.17 6.46
C ASN A 478 -29.75 19.05 4.92
N PRO A 479 -29.96 20.13 4.15
CA PRO A 479 -29.81 20.14 2.70
C PRO A 479 -28.32 20.23 2.31
N VAL A 480 -27.87 19.32 1.45
CA VAL A 480 -26.55 19.35 0.82
C VAL A 480 -26.68 20.02 -0.55
N ARG A 481 -25.77 20.95 -0.86
CA ARG A 481 -25.84 21.81 -2.04
C ARG A 481 -24.64 21.61 -2.96
N ASP A 482 -24.90 21.70 -4.26
CA ASP A 482 -23.88 21.62 -5.31
C ASP A 482 -23.00 22.88 -5.34
N LYS A 483 -21.99 22.87 -6.22
CA LYS A 483 -21.08 24.03 -6.44
C LYS A 483 -21.79 25.30 -6.95
N ASN A 484 -23.07 25.20 -7.33
CA ASN A 484 -23.92 26.31 -7.79
C ASN A 484 -24.96 26.73 -6.73
N GLY A 485 -24.89 26.19 -5.51
CA GLY A 485 -25.80 26.47 -4.40
C GLY A 485 -27.18 25.79 -4.48
N ARG A 486 -27.42 24.95 -5.49
CA ARG A 486 -28.67 24.19 -5.68
C ARG A 486 -28.68 22.96 -4.77
N ILE A 487 -29.85 22.58 -4.25
CA ILE A 487 -29.96 21.37 -3.42
C ILE A 487 -29.77 20.13 -4.30
N GLU A 488 -28.83 19.29 -3.91
CA GLU A 488 -28.49 18.03 -4.56
C GLU A 488 -29.09 16.85 -3.78
N TYR A 489 -28.94 16.88 -2.46
CA TYR A 489 -29.44 15.87 -1.52
C TYR A 489 -30.01 16.49 -0.24
N PHE A 490 -30.80 15.72 0.49
CA PHE A 490 -31.08 15.97 1.92
C PHE A 490 -30.51 14.82 2.75
N VAL A 491 -29.82 15.15 3.84
CA VAL A 491 -29.28 14.19 4.82
C VAL A 491 -30.11 14.28 6.09
N SER A 492 -30.74 13.17 6.47
CA SER A 492 -31.50 13.04 7.71
C SER A 492 -30.78 12.14 8.71
N VAL A 493 -30.70 12.57 9.96
CA VAL A 493 -30.27 11.75 11.11
C VAL A 493 -31.43 11.69 12.10
N GLN A 494 -31.77 10.49 12.56
CA GLN A 494 -33.01 10.20 13.28
C GLN A 494 -32.71 9.34 14.51
N ALA A 495 -32.88 9.93 15.70
CA ALA A 495 -32.74 9.22 16.97
C ALA A 495 -34.10 8.64 17.39
N ASN A 496 -34.13 7.37 17.81
CA ASN A 496 -35.32 6.77 18.42
C ASN A 496 -35.49 7.32 19.84
N VAL A 497 -36.59 8.04 20.09
CA VAL A 497 -36.90 8.66 21.39
C VAL A 497 -38.13 8.02 22.06
N THR A 498 -38.62 6.90 21.54
CA THR A 498 -39.83 6.21 22.03
C THR A 498 -39.76 5.89 23.51
N GLU A 499 -38.64 5.34 23.99
CA GLU A 499 -38.48 4.99 25.41
C GLU A 499 -38.45 6.24 26.29
N THR A 500 -37.75 7.30 25.86
CA THR A 500 -37.68 8.59 26.57
C THR A 500 -39.06 9.26 26.65
N ARG A 501 -39.79 9.31 25.53
CA ARG A 501 -41.17 9.83 25.48
C ARG A 501 -42.11 9.03 26.38
N GLN A 502 -42.06 7.69 26.32
CA GLN A 502 -42.90 6.84 27.16
C GLN A 502 -42.53 6.96 28.65
N LYS A 503 -41.24 7.11 28.98
CA LYS A 503 -40.77 7.37 30.35
C LYS A 503 -41.27 8.71 30.88
N SER A 504 -41.20 9.78 30.08
CA SER A 504 -41.80 11.08 30.44
C SER A 504 -43.29 10.91 30.69
N MET A 505 -44.07 10.45 29.72
CA MET A 505 -45.53 10.31 29.84
C MET A 505 -45.95 9.44 31.05
N ASN A 506 -45.19 8.36 31.33
CA ASN A 506 -45.43 7.50 32.50
C ASN A 506 -45.02 8.16 33.83
N PHE A 507 -44.11 9.13 33.82
CA PHE A 507 -43.69 9.91 34.98
C PHE A 507 -44.67 11.06 35.22
N ASP A 508 -45.02 11.80 34.18
CA ASP A 508 -45.99 12.89 34.17
C ASP A 508 -47.37 12.41 34.68
N ALA A 509 -47.84 11.25 34.20
CA ALA A 509 -49.08 10.62 34.67
C ALA A 509 -49.01 10.16 36.14
N LYS A 510 -47.84 9.73 36.63
CA LYS A 510 -47.65 9.37 38.05
C LYS A 510 -47.60 10.60 38.95
N LEU A 511 -46.94 11.69 38.51
CA LEU A 511 -46.92 12.94 39.23
C LEU A 511 -48.32 13.56 39.32
N SER A 512 -49.12 13.51 38.25
CA SER A 512 -50.55 13.91 38.31
C SER A 512 -51.29 13.08 39.35
N ALA A 513 -51.23 11.74 39.26
CA ALA A 513 -51.95 10.86 40.19
C ALA A 513 -51.53 11.00 41.66
N ILE A 514 -50.29 11.42 41.94
CA ILE A 514 -49.84 11.80 43.29
C ILE A 514 -50.41 13.16 43.67
N SER A 515 -50.33 14.15 42.79
CA SER A 515 -50.82 15.52 43.00
C SER A 515 -52.35 15.62 43.09
N ASP A 516 -53.09 14.65 42.57
CA ASP A 516 -54.54 14.53 42.74
C ASP A 516 -54.91 13.88 44.08
N ALA A 517 -53.97 13.19 44.75
CA ALA A 517 -54.20 12.37 45.94
C ALA A 517 -53.54 12.91 47.24
N THR A 518 -52.59 13.83 47.14
CA THR A 518 -51.93 14.49 48.29
C THR A 518 -52.10 16.00 48.24
N ALA A 519 -51.96 16.68 49.36
CA ALA A 519 -51.85 18.15 49.40
C ALA A 519 -50.42 18.59 49.05
N ILE A 520 -50.25 19.36 47.97
CA ILE A 520 -48.95 19.90 47.55
C ILE A 520 -49.02 21.43 47.48
N ALA A 521 -48.08 22.07 48.16
CA ALA A 521 -47.93 23.53 48.20
C ALA A 521 -46.46 23.95 48.06
N GLU A 522 -46.23 25.04 47.34
CA GLU A 522 -44.90 25.60 47.11
C GLU A 522 -44.76 27.06 47.56
N TRP A 523 -43.60 27.38 48.12
CA TRP A 523 -43.19 28.74 48.47
C TRP A 523 -41.80 29.03 47.91
N SER A 524 -41.50 30.31 47.68
CA SER A 524 -40.12 30.74 47.38
C SER A 524 -39.21 30.59 48.60
N HIS A 525 -37.89 30.66 48.39
CA HIS A 525 -36.90 30.77 49.48
C HIS A 525 -37.19 31.88 50.52
N ALA A 526 -37.99 32.90 50.15
CA ALA A 526 -38.42 33.99 51.03
C ALA A 526 -39.77 33.73 51.75
N GLY A 527 -40.30 32.51 51.67
CA GLY A 527 -41.54 32.09 52.31
C GLY A 527 -42.82 32.67 51.69
N ALA A 528 -42.72 33.29 50.51
CA ALA A 528 -43.88 33.81 49.78
C ALA A 528 -44.58 32.68 48.99
N PRO A 529 -45.92 32.59 49.02
CA PRO A 529 -46.70 31.64 48.23
C PRO A 529 -46.33 31.63 46.75
N LEU A 530 -46.24 30.45 46.15
CA LEU A 530 -46.08 30.25 44.71
C LEU A 530 -47.29 29.54 44.10
N GLU A 531 -47.51 28.28 44.48
CA GLU A 531 -48.46 27.40 43.80
C GLU A 531 -49.06 26.35 44.75
N THR A 532 -50.28 25.91 44.46
CA THR A 532 -51.00 24.81 45.16
C THR A 532 -51.69 23.92 44.14
N ASN A 533 -51.71 22.62 44.42
CA ASN A 533 -52.32 21.63 43.55
C ASN A 533 -53.86 21.58 43.65
N ALA A 534 -54.48 20.79 42.76
CA ALA A 534 -55.92 20.62 42.69
C ALA A 534 -56.55 20.17 44.02
N PHE A 535 -55.85 19.32 44.79
CA PHE A 535 -56.28 18.88 46.11
C PHE A 535 -56.45 20.04 47.11
N LEU A 536 -55.47 20.93 47.24
CA LEU A 536 -55.61 22.09 48.15
C LEU A 536 -56.58 23.14 47.61
N ASN A 537 -56.63 23.31 46.28
CA ASN A 537 -57.53 24.27 45.64
C ASN A 537 -59.02 23.89 45.80
N SER A 538 -59.36 22.59 45.84
CA SER A 538 -60.75 22.13 46.06
C SER A 538 -61.26 22.38 47.48
N HIS A 539 -60.36 22.43 48.48
CA HIS A 539 -60.67 22.81 49.87
C HIS A 539 -60.74 24.34 50.09
N GLY A 540 -60.61 25.11 49.00
CA GLY A 540 -61.18 26.45 48.87
C GLY A 540 -60.51 27.57 49.65
N ASN A 541 -59.20 27.50 49.92
CA ASN A 541 -58.52 28.51 50.73
C ASN A 541 -57.23 29.08 50.13
N ARG A 542 -56.82 30.28 50.59
CA ARG A 542 -55.58 30.96 50.18
C ARG A 542 -54.38 30.23 50.78
N LEU A 543 -53.37 29.90 49.96
CA LEU A 543 -52.06 29.45 50.45
C LEU A 543 -51.49 30.46 51.47
N PRO A 544 -51.32 30.09 52.76
CA PRO A 544 -50.64 30.92 53.77
C PRO A 544 -49.17 31.15 53.43
N ARG A 545 -48.51 32.13 54.04
CA ARG A 545 -47.02 32.26 53.98
C ARG A 545 -46.35 31.12 54.73
N LEU A 546 -45.11 30.78 54.40
CA LEU A 546 -44.42 29.65 55.02
C LEU A 546 -44.27 29.82 56.55
N GLY A 547 -43.99 31.04 57.03
CA GLY A 547 -43.96 31.38 58.47
C GLY A 547 -45.33 31.57 59.14
N GLU A 548 -46.43 31.42 58.38
CA GLU A 548 -47.78 31.25 58.94
C GLU A 548 -48.12 29.75 59.17
N VAL A 549 -47.28 28.83 58.65
CA VAL A 549 -47.45 27.36 58.74
C VAL A 549 -46.38 26.70 59.62
N LEU A 550 -45.14 27.20 59.58
CA LEU A 550 -43.99 26.67 60.31
C LEU A 550 -43.38 27.72 61.25
N SER A 551 -42.78 27.27 62.35
CA SER A 551 -41.99 28.13 63.24
C SER A 551 -40.70 28.64 62.57
N ASP A 552 -40.15 29.78 62.99
CA ASP A 552 -38.89 30.31 62.43
C ASP A 552 -37.72 29.28 62.49
N ALA A 553 -37.70 28.46 63.54
CA ALA A 553 -36.73 27.38 63.72
C ALA A 553 -36.93 26.24 62.70
N ASP A 554 -38.19 25.88 62.42
CA ASP A 554 -38.56 24.88 61.42
C ASP A 554 -38.27 25.38 60.00
N VAL A 555 -38.67 26.62 59.68
CA VAL A 555 -38.37 27.28 58.39
C VAL A 555 -36.86 27.29 58.14
N LYS A 556 -36.06 27.70 59.14
CA LYS A 556 -34.60 27.64 59.02
C LYS A 556 -34.10 26.21 58.82
N SER A 557 -34.62 25.23 59.56
CA SER A 557 -34.23 23.81 59.43
C SER A 557 -34.44 23.29 58.00
N VAL A 558 -35.56 23.66 57.36
CA VAL A 558 -35.88 23.28 55.98
C VAL A 558 -34.99 24.02 54.96
N LEU A 559 -34.73 25.31 55.16
CA LEU A 559 -33.81 26.09 54.30
C LEU A 559 -32.34 25.63 54.44
N ASP A 560 -31.93 25.17 55.62
CA ASP A 560 -30.64 24.50 55.85
C ASP A 560 -30.55 23.14 55.12
N GLY A 561 -31.64 22.65 54.51
CA GLY A 561 -31.69 21.44 53.68
C GLY A 561 -32.17 20.17 54.39
N LYS A 562 -32.81 20.28 55.56
CA LYS A 562 -33.34 19.12 56.29
C LYS A 562 -34.82 18.90 55.96
N THR A 563 -35.20 17.65 55.72
CA THR A 563 -36.61 17.26 55.68
C THR A 563 -37.25 17.40 57.05
N LEU A 564 -38.43 18.01 57.13
CA LEU A 564 -39.23 18.15 58.35
C LEU A 564 -40.57 17.43 58.17
N SER A 565 -41.01 16.67 59.18
CA SER A 565 -42.35 16.05 59.24
C SER A 565 -43.16 16.69 60.36
N ARG A 566 -44.42 17.05 60.12
CA ARG A 566 -45.31 17.73 61.07
C ARG A 566 -46.77 17.41 60.74
N GLU A 567 -47.53 16.87 61.70
CA GLU A 567 -49.00 16.92 61.62
C GLU A 567 -49.47 18.33 62.00
N LEU A 568 -50.36 18.92 61.20
CA LEU A 568 -50.84 20.29 61.38
C LEU A 568 -52.28 20.47 60.89
N SER A 569 -53.00 21.42 61.47
CA SER A 569 -54.30 21.86 60.97
C SER A 569 -54.08 22.80 59.79
N TRP A 570 -54.67 22.48 58.64
CA TRP A 570 -54.70 23.34 57.46
C TRP A 570 -56.04 24.07 57.40
N PRO A 571 -56.04 25.41 57.25
CA PRO A 571 -57.29 26.15 57.23
C PRO A 571 -58.05 25.87 55.92
N THR A 572 -59.33 25.54 56.01
CA THR A 572 -60.23 25.38 54.84
C THR A 572 -61.06 26.64 54.59
N GLY A 573 -61.64 26.76 53.40
CA GLY A 573 -62.65 27.78 53.12
C GLY A 573 -64.06 27.43 53.65
N THR A 574 -64.30 26.18 54.05
CA THR A 574 -65.61 25.67 54.48
C THR A 574 -65.86 25.77 55.99
N GLY A 575 -64.81 25.91 56.79
CA GLY A 575 -64.88 25.89 58.25
C GLY A 575 -64.73 24.49 58.88
N GLU A 576 -64.44 23.49 58.06
CA GLU A 576 -64.05 22.14 58.49
C GLU A 576 -62.54 22.07 58.75
N GLU A 577 -62.07 21.35 59.76
CA GLU A 577 -60.63 21.21 60.02
C GLU A 577 -60.01 20.12 59.15
N LEU A 578 -59.27 20.50 58.11
CA LEU A 578 -58.43 19.59 57.33
C LEU A 578 -57.11 19.37 58.06
N TRP A 579 -56.90 18.19 58.63
CA TRP A 579 -55.63 17.83 59.28
C TRP A 579 -54.69 17.16 58.30
N LEU A 580 -53.47 17.69 58.19
CA LEU A 580 -52.46 17.27 57.23
C LEU A 580 -51.23 16.69 57.93
N ASP A 581 -50.88 15.45 57.59
CA ASP A 581 -49.60 14.81 57.95
C ASP A 581 -48.56 15.21 56.90
N ALA A 582 -47.81 16.28 57.18
CA ALA A 582 -47.08 17.06 56.19
C ALA A 582 -45.56 16.90 56.25
N ILE A 583 -44.95 16.74 55.08
CA ILE A 583 -43.49 16.68 54.88
C ILE A 583 -43.04 17.92 54.11
N PHE A 584 -42.10 18.68 54.68
CA PHE A 584 -41.49 19.87 54.10
C PHE A 584 -40.04 19.60 53.68
N SER A 585 -39.66 20.11 52.51
CA SER A 585 -38.31 20.00 51.94
C SER A 585 -37.97 21.21 51.07
N CYS A 586 -36.70 21.42 50.70
CA CYS A 586 -36.29 22.47 49.78
C CYS A 586 -35.76 21.92 48.45
N THR A 587 -36.11 22.54 47.33
CA THR A 587 -35.41 22.37 46.05
C THR A 587 -34.18 23.26 46.00
N ARG A 588 -33.21 22.90 45.15
CA ARG A 588 -32.02 23.71 44.90
C ARG A 588 -31.81 23.93 43.41
N ASP A 589 -31.26 25.09 43.06
CA ASP A 589 -30.91 25.44 41.70
C ASP A 589 -29.58 24.79 41.24
N MET A 590 -29.16 25.08 40.01
CA MET A 590 -27.90 24.60 39.44
C MET A 590 -26.65 25.17 40.14
N GLU A 591 -26.79 26.17 41.00
CA GLU A 591 -25.73 26.74 41.85
C GLU A 591 -25.84 26.25 43.32
N ALA A 592 -26.69 25.25 43.57
CA ALA A 592 -26.99 24.66 44.89
C ALA A 592 -27.60 25.63 45.93
N LYS A 593 -28.10 26.80 45.51
CA LYS A 593 -28.89 27.71 46.35
C LYS A 593 -30.30 27.18 46.50
N VAL A 594 -31.00 27.55 47.58
CA VAL A 594 -32.42 27.19 47.75
C VAL A 594 -33.27 27.97 46.76
N ASP A 595 -34.05 27.24 45.96
CA ASP A 595 -34.99 27.80 44.98
C ASP A 595 -36.38 27.94 45.62
N ARG A 596 -36.98 26.80 45.99
CA ARG A 596 -38.31 26.70 46.61
C ARG A 596 -38.32 25.84 47.86
N VAL A 597 -39.36 26.00 48.67
CA VAL A 597 -39.78 25.06 49.71
C VAL A 597 -41.05 24.38 49.22
N ILE A 598 -41.09 23.04 49.29
CA ILE A 598 -42.23 22.22 48.89
C ILE A 598 -42.75 21.48 50.12
N MET A 599 -44.06 21.56 50.35
CA MET A 599 -44.82 20.68 51.23
C MET A 599 -45.51 19.61 50.39
N CYS A 600 -45.43 18.35 50.82
CA CYS A 600 -46.34 17.28 50.38
C CYS A 600 -46.95 16.64 51.64
N ALA A 601 -48.28 16.53 51.70
CA ALA A 601 -48.98 16.07 52.89
C ALA A 601 -50.16 15.14 52.57
N ASN A 602 -50.43 14.21 53.48
CA ASN A 602 -51.60 13.32 53.40
C ASN A 602 -52.73 13.85 54.31
N ASP A 603 -53.98 13.66 53.91
CA ASP A 603 -55.13 13.89 54.79
C ASP A 603 -55.12 12.88 55.95
N ALA A 604 -55.07 13.41 57.17
CA ALA A 604 -55.10 12.69 58.43
C ALA A 604 -56.41 12.93 59.21
N THR A 605 -57.36 13.69 58.67
CA THR A 605 -58.59 14.12 59.38
C THR A 605 -59.38 12.94 59.93
N LEU A 606 -59.72 11.96 59.09
CA LEU A 606 -60.43 10.75 59.53
C LEU A 606 -59.63 9.91 60.54
N ARG A 607 -58.29 9.89 60.45
CA ARG A 607 -57.39 9.23 61.40
C ARG A 607 -57.45 9.92 62.77
N ARG A 608 -57.35 11.26 62.79
CA ARG A 608 -57.40 12.09 63.99
C ARG A 608 -58.77 12.03 64.67
N GLU A 609 -59.86 12.14 63.91
CA GLU A 609 -61.23 11.97 64.45
C GLU A 609 -61.45 10.58 65.05
N ALA A 610 -60.96 9.51 64.42
CA ALA A 610 -61.12 8.15 64.92
C ALA A 610 -60.40 7.95 66.25
N THR A 611 -59.15 8.44 66.36
CA THR A 611 -58.37 8.45 67.61
C THR A 611 -59.05 9.29 68.69
N ALA A 612 -59.54 10.49 68.35
CA ALA A 612 -60.25 11.36 69.29
C ALA A 612 -61.54 10.72 69.85
N ARG A 613 -62.41 10.19 68.98
CA ARG A 613 -63.63 9.48 69.37
C ARG A 613 -63.33 8.22 70.20
N SER A 614 -62.27 7.49 69.87
CA SER A 614 -61.84 6.32 70.64
C SER A 614 -61.34 6.70 72.04
N SER A 615 -60.54 7.77 72.15
CA SER A 615 -60.05 8.32 73.42
C SER A 615 -61.20 8.83 74.30
N GLU A 616 -62.20 9.50 73.73
CA GLU A 616 -63.39 9.94 74.46
C GLU A 616 -64.22 8.76 74.96
N ALA A 617 -64.55 7.80 74.08
CA ALA A 617 -65.34 6.62 74.44
C ALA A 617 -64.66 5.77 75.53
N MET A 618 -63.33 5.62 75.46
CA MET A 618 -62.56 4.89 76.46
C MET A 618 -62.46 5.65 77.80
N GLY A 619 -62.35 6.98 77.78
CA GLY A 619 -62.44 7.81 78.99
C GLY A 619 -63.80 7.70 79.68
N ASN A 620 -64.89 7.75 78.91
CA ASN A 620 -66.26 7.57 79.41
C ASN A 620 -66.51 6.14 79.95
N MET A 621 -65.84 5.13 79.39
CA MET A 621 -65.86 3.77 79.92
C MET A 621 -65.11 3.66 81.25
N LEU A 622 -63.90 4.22 81.36
CA LEU A 622 -63.09 4.18 82.58
C LEU A 622 -63.79 4.89 83.76
N SER A 623 -64.41 6.05 83.54
CA SER A 623 -65.17 6.75 84.58
C SER A 623 -66.42 5.95 85.02
N SER A 624 -67.08 5.28 84.08
CA SER A 624 -68.21 4.38 84.38
C SER A 624 -67.79 3.18 85.24
N ILE A 625 -66.62 2.59 84.99
CA ILE A 625 -66.10 1.49 85.82
C ILE A 625 -65.67 2.02 87.20
N THR A 626 -65.08 3.22 87.29
CA THR A 626 -64.71 3.87 88.57
C THR A 626 -65.92 3.94 89.51
N ASN A 627 -67.04 4.48 89.03
CA ASN A 627 -68.30 4.57 89.78
C ASN A 627 -68.83 3.21 90.27
N LEU A 628 -68.66 2.14 89.47
CA LEU A 628 -69.04 0.78 89.86
C LEU A 628 -68.12 0.21 90.94
N VAL A 629 -66.82 0.48 90.86
CA VAL A 629 -65.80 0.05 91.84
C VAL A 629 -66.00 0.74 93.18
N GLU A 630 -66.25 2.06 93.19
CA GLU A 630 -66.63 2.78 94.42
C GLU A 630 -67.89 2.18 95.06
N SER A 631 -68.92 1.88 94.25
CA SER A 631 -70.16 1.28 94.73
C SER A 631 -69.92 -0.12 95.33
N ILE A 632 -69.08 -0.94 94.71
CA ILE A 632 -68.70 -2.28 95.22
C ILE A 632 -67.93 -2.14 96.55
N GLY A 633 -66.99 -1.20 96.64
CA GLY A 633 -66.26 -0.89 97.88
C GLY A 633 -67.20 -0.40 99.00
N GLY A 634 -68.20 0.42 98.65
CA GLY A 634 -69.26 0.86 99.58
C GLY A 634 -70.09 -0.29 100.12
N VAL A 635 -70.56 -1.19 99.25
CA VAL A 635 -71.31 -2.41 99.64
C VAL A 635 -70.45 -3.34 100.49
N ALA A 636 -69.19 -3.54 100.13
CA ALA A 636 -68.24 -4.34 100.92
C ALA A 636 -68.05 -3.77 102.33
N LYS A 637 -67.87 -2.44 102.45
CA LYS A 637 -67.76 -1.74 103.74
C LYS A 637 -69.02 -1.86 104.59
N GLN A 638 -70.21 -1.76 104.01
CA GLN A 638 -71.48 -2.01 104.71
C GLN A 638 -71.63 -3.48 105.15
N THR A 639 -71.29 -4.43 104.29
CA THR A 639 -71.34 -5.88 104.58
C THR A 639 -70.38 -6.25 105.73
N ASN A 640 -69.19 -5.63 105.78
CA ASN A 640 -68.24 -5.77 106.88
C ASN A 640 -68.84 -5.26 108.22
N LEU A 641 -69.46 -4.07 108.22
CA LEU A 641 -70.13 -3.53 109.41
C LEU A 641 -71.32 -4.39 109.88
N LEU A 642 -72.13 -4.90 108.95
CA LEU A 642 -73.23 -5.84 109.24
C LEU A 642 -72.70 -7.15 109.84
N SER A 643 -71.59 -7.69 109.32
CA SER A 643 -70.88 -8.83 109.91
C SER A 643 -70.41 -8.56 111.35
N VAL A 644 -69.81 -7.40 111.62
CA VAL A 644 -69.37 -7.02 112.96
C VAL A 644 -70.55 -7.01 113.93
N ASN A 645 -71.66 -6.37 113.56
CA ASN A 645 -72.90 -6.36 114.36
C ASN A 645 -73.44 -7.79 114.60
N ALA A 646 -73.52 -8.61 113.55
CA ALA A 646 -73.97 -10.00 113.66
C ALA A 646 -73.05 -10.86 114.55
N THR A 647 -71.74 -10.57 114.58
CA THR A 647 -70.79 -11.26 115.47
C THR A 647 -70.95 -10.83 116.93
N ILE A 648 -71.24 -9.55 117.18
CA ILE A 648 -71.53 -9.03 118.53
C ILE A 648 -72.81 -9.68 119.09
N GLU A 649 -73.87 -9.77 118.28
CA GLU A 649 -75.13 -10.37 118.73
C GLU A 649 -75.03 -11.91 118.85
N ALA A 650 -74.25 -12.56 117.98
CA ALA A 650 -73.89 -13.98 118.15
C ALA A 650 -73.10 -14.23 119.45
N ALA A 651 -72.20 -13.32 119.85
CA ALA A 651 -71.49 -13.41 121.13
C ALA A 651 -72.43 -13.21 122.34
N ARG A 652 -73.40 -12.29 122.24
CA ARG A 652 -74.46 -12.09 123.27
C ARG A 652 -75.35 -13.32 123.44
N ALA A 653 -75.65 -14.05 122.37
CA ALA A 653 -76.47 -15.26 122.39
C ALA A 653 -75.74 -16.51 122.96
N GLY A 654 -74.47 -16.40 123.35
CA GLY A 654 -73.72 -17.49 123.98
C GLY A 654 -73.63 -18.75 123.13
N ASP A 655 -73.86 -19.92 123.72
CA ASP A 655 -73.76 -21.20 123.02
C ASP A 655 -74.72 -21.33 121.82
N ALA A 656 -75.91 -20.72 121.88
CA ALA A 656 -76.86 -20.70 120.77
C ALA A 656 -76.38 -19.83 119.59
N GLY A 657 -75.52 -18.85 119.84
CA GLY A 657 -74.99 -17.94 118.82
C GLY A 657 -73.79 -18.47 118.04
N LYS A 658 -73.14 -19.55 118.50
CA LYS A 658 -71.86 -20.05 117.92
C LYS A 658 -71.90 -20.26 116.41
N GLY A 659 -72.97 -20.83 115.86
CA GLY A 659 -73.13 -21.02 114.41
C GLY A 659 -73.21 -19.71 113.62
N PHE A 660 -73.97 -18.73 114.13
CA PHE A 660 -74.05 -17.40 113.53
C PHE A 660 -72.72 -16.64 113.61
N GLY A 661 -71.94 -16.83 114.69
CA GLY A 661 -70.61 -16.23 114.83
C GLY A 661 -69.62 -16.67 113.74
N VAL A 662 -69.65 -17.95 113.35
CA VAL A 662 -68.83 -18.48 112.24
C VAL A 662 -69.28 -17.87 110.91
N VAL A 663 -70.58 -17.88 110.61
CA VAL A 663 -71.13 -17.31 109.37
C VAL A 663 -70.82 -15.80 109.26
N ALA A 664 -70.99 -15.05 110.35
CA ALA A 664 -70.66 -13.63 110.38
C ALA A 664 -69.15 -13.38 110.16
N THR A 665 -68.28 -14.25 110.69
CA THR A 665 -66.83 -14.16 110.46
C THR A 665 -66.45 -14.43 109.00
N GLU A 666 -67.05 -15.42 108.34
CA GLU A 666 -66.80 -15.69 106.92
C GLU A 666 -67.35 -14.57 106.02
N ILE A 667 -68.53 -14.02 106.34
CA ILE A 667 -69.05 -12.81 105.66
C ILE A 667 -68.07 -11.64 105.81
N ARG A 668 -67.37 -11.51 106.95
CA ARG A 668 -66.31 -10.49 107.13
C ARG A 668 -65.12 -10.73 106.23
N SER A 669 -64.64 -11.98 106.20
CA SER A 669 -63.52 -12.42 105.36
C SER A 669 -63.82 -12.19 103.88
N LEU A 670 -65.04 -12.49 103.44
CA LEU A 670 -65.51 -12.21 102.08
C LEU A 670 -65.59 -10.69 101.82
N ALA A 671 -66.20 -9.92 102.72
CA ALA A 671 -66.32 -8.47 102.58
C ALA A 671 -64.96 -7.75 102.51
N SER A 672 -63.96 -8.20 103.29
CA SER A 672 -62.58 -7.69 103.17
C SER A 672 -62.03 -7.96 101.78
N ARG A 673 -62.03 -9.22 101.33
CA ARG A 673 -61.53 -9.63 100.01
C ARG A 673 -62.17 -8.87 98.85
N VAL A 674 -63.46 -8.52 98.95
CA VAL A 674 -64.16 -7.70 97.94
C VAL A 674 -63.68 -6.24 97.98
N GLY A 675 -63.43 -5.65 99.16
CA GLY A 675 -62.83 -4.32 99.27
C GLY A 675 -61.37 -4.26 98.79
N ASP A 676 -60.58 -5.28 99.10
CA ASP A 676 -59.19 -5.43 98.64
C ASP A 676 -59.15 -5.53 97.10
N ALA A 677 -60.04 -6.34 96.51
CA ALA A 677 -60.17 -6.48 95.06
C ALA A 677 -60.68 -5.19 94.38
N ALA A 678 -61.64 -4.48 94.96
CA ALA A 678 -62.09 -3.18 94.45
C ALA A 678 -60.94 -2.17 94.41
N THR A 679 -60.12 -2.11 95.47
CA THR A 679 -58.95 -1.22 95.54
C THR A 679 -57.90 -1.55 94.46
N GLN A 680 -57.70 -2.82 94.13
CA GLN A 680 -56.79 -3.22 93.04
C GLN A 680 -57.32 -2.83 91.64
N ILE A 681 -58.64 -2.92 91.43
CA ILE A 681 -59.26 -2.52 90.16
C ILE A 681 -59.19 -0.99 90.00
N ASP A 682 -59.42 -0.23 91.07
CA ASP A 682 -59.31 1.23 91.08
C ASP A 682 -57.91 1.72 90.66
N GLN A 683 -56.85 1.09 91.20
CA GLN A 683 -55.48 1.41 90.79
C GLN A 683 -55.24 1.14 89.29
N LEU A 684 -55.71 0.02 88.75
CA LEU A 684 -55.58 -0.31 87.32
C LEU A 684 -56.36 0.66 86.41
N ILE A 685 -57.50 1.18 86.89
CA ILE A 685 -58.27 2.22 86.18
C ILE A 685 -57.49 3.53 86.17
N SER A 686 -56.88 3.91 87.29
CA SER A 686 -56.03 5.10 87.42
C SER A 686 -54.85 5.05 86.44
N GLU A 687 -54.12 3.92 86.41
CA GLU A 687 -53.03 3.69 85.43
C GLU A 687 -53.52 3.78 83.97
N GLY A 688 -54.74 3.31 83.68
CA GLY A 688 -55.39 3.44 82.37
C GLY A 688 -55.80 4.88 82.00
N GLN A 689 -56.28 5.67 82.96
CA GLN A 689 -56.59 7.10 82.76
C GLN A 689 -55.30 7.90 82.51
N ASP A 690 -54.23 7.60 83.25
CA ASP A 690 -52.92 8.23 83.12
C ASP A 690 -52.28 7.96 81.75
N ALA A 691 -52.45 6.75 81.21
CA ALA A 691 -52.05 6.40 79.84
C ALA A 691 -52.90 7.13 78.77
N LEU A 692 -54.20 7.29 79.00
CA LEU A 692 -55.11 7.98 78.09
C LEU A 692 -54.88 9.50 78.08
N HIS A 693 -54.49 10.10 79.20
CA HIS A 693 -54.05 11.51 79.27
C HIS A 693 -52.78 11.73 78.44
N LYS A 694 -51.77 10.87 78.59
CA LYS A 694 -50.52 10.91 77.79
C LYS A 694 -50.74 10.68 76.30
N LEU A 695 -51.87 10.06 75.89
CA LEU A 695 -52.28 9.96 74.49
C LEU A 695 -53.01 11.23 73.97
N LYS A 696 -53.50 12.10 74.85
CA LYS A 696 -54.03 13.42 74.48
C LYS A 696 -52.95 14.50 74.44
N ASP A 697 -51.96 14.44 75.34
CA ASP A 697 -50.87 15.43 75.41
C ASP A 697 -49.80 15.28 74.29
N ASN A 698 -49.84 14.18 73.51
CA ASN A 698 -48.89 13.88 72.44
C ASN A 698 -49.51 13.94 71.02
N ASN A 699 -50.70 14.53 70.85
CA ASN A 699 -51.41 14.69 69.56
C ASN A 699 -51.86 16.13 69.31
#